data_AF-A0AAW9WF10-F1
#
_entry.id   AF-A0AAW9WF10-F1
#
_cell.length_a   1.000
_cell.length_b   1.000
_cell.length_c   1.000
_cell.angle_alpha   90.00
_cell.angle_beta   90.00
_cell.angle_gamma   90.00
#
_symmetry.space_group_name_H-M   'P 1'
#
loop_
_entity.id
_entity.type
_entity.pdbx_description
1 polymer ?
#
loop_
_entity_poly.entity_id
_entity_poly.type
_entity_poly.pdbx_seq_one_letter_code
_entity_poly.pdbx_strand_id
1 'polypeptide(L)'
;MKRNRKRVISTLLIMLLISTQPAVIAWADSVVPADHLLGDDENTGKKTGYATPTDADQKDEDALKPGDTPKGDEMPSTEIPTTEIPSNENLTDGKQPEYENSEKIVVRWEFVDDDNLSGGELPLIGVSPENRADFDTVVSMLPEQVRVEIAEAGEVTLPIADWRCPEYQQDEDGEWPFTGEYEFIAELPEGYVCEPPISVLVTLGGAMVNTINDRFTIDGLRYKELGPDTVQLIGFDGAKPVGTLVIPDKVRKPSNGRVYQVDSIGHNAFLDCSGLTGDLVIPDTVTEIGDNAFSGCYFTGELTLSDSLVAIGEYAFYECGFTGQLVLPQTLTRIGERAFTKTTFSGQLILPEKLNYIGGLAFYHCNFTGDLIIPDGVTIINYDTFAGNSFTGTLTLPKKLKEIGNESFYECGFTGELVLPDGLTSIGVCAFKYCSKLTGRLSIPDGITSIEHHAFNNTGFDGFDTTKQEIADLLYASGVDKNKIKVGNQSYQPASSPQEFSDGDMEYQVIGSDTVALIGYNGNSDTDISIPDKVTDQASGRTYSVTQIGSSAFYYKAITGSLHLPNTLVSIGDSAFNKNNFTGDLTIPASVLHMEAEAFESAGFTGDLTIEGKLTKLDDYVFFECGFTGALSLPDTLTYIGADAFKDCGFTGSLQLPAGITYIDAASFYNCSSFTGTLQLPAGVNYIGYYSFFNCGGFTGALQLPKPITEIGEMAFYGCDGLDSAHLGPNVQKLGAQVFPESLPLSTDSPRVQLLINTYLNQNAIADTSWDGNEDVPDGAVATIKQDTTVTGDRRIGKEAVITVPSGVILTVDGNLVVDGTISVEGTLIINGSLSGSGTLIIGVNGRVVGDTSVIRVEYPDDIEAAKKMIESQAYTIEQENAEDEAAVKGWLLKTIETISGFRDTGVIVGELKITGFVPASEGTSDHPDGVDGSFAFTLLLSKGNSVSGAGGVGTIAARGYSHMPGSGSSGEKDGSNAVNPDILRGTWERTETGIWKFRQTSGAYAVSRWGMVDGLWYYFDGEGRMLTGWQYINQQWYYLCTEEDTKTKIGLKEGAMATGWHFDSAYQAWFYLGTDGAMVVGQREIDGKRYYFNPESDGTKGALQKEEEIL
;
A
#
# COMPACT_ATOMS: atom_id res chain seq x y z
N MET A 1 13.60 50.14 -13.07
CA MET A 1 14.21 50.29 -14.42
C MET A 1 13.34 49.59 -15.46
N LYS A 2 13.36 50.00 -16.74
CA LYS A 2 12.52 49.40 -17.80
C LYS A 2 13.05 48.03 -18.24
N ARG A 3 12.17 47.01 -18.35
CA ARG A 3 12.18 46.04 -19.47
C ARG A 3 10.89 45.23 -19.61
N ASN A 4 9.96 45.74 -20.43
CA ASN A 4 8.88 44.91 -20.99
C ASN A 4 9.41 44.05 -22.15
N ARG A 5 8.90 42.83 -22.28
CA ARG A 5 8.71 42.14 -23.58
C ARG A 5 7.36 41.42 -23.57
N LYS A 6 6.50 41.76 -24.53
CA LYS A 6 5.31 41.00 -24.95
C LYS A 6 5.38 40.77 -26.47
N ARG A 7 4.69 39.73 -26.95
CA ARG A 7 4.69 39.06 -28.28
C ARG A 7 5.34 37.67 -28.19
N VAL A 8 4.80 36.61 -28.81
CA VAL A 8 3.81 36.54 -29.92
C VAL A 8 2.60 35.66 -29.54
N ILE A 9 1.43 35.92 -30.15
CA ILE A 9 0.27 35.01 -30.14
C ILE A 9 0.38 34.07 -31.35
N SER A 10 0.27 32.76 -31.13
CA SER A 10 0.08 31.78 -32.21
C SER A 10 -1.37 31.28 -32.20
N THR A 11 -2.07 31.45 -33.31
CA THR A 11 -3.44 30.96 -33.52
C THR A 11 -3.48 30.18 -34.82
N LEU A 12 -3.78 28.88 -34.76
CA LEU A 12 -4.61 28.13 -35.72
C LEU A 12 -4.54 26.62 -35.43
N LEU A 13 -5.69 26.04 -35.10
CA LEU A 13 -5.92 24.59 -35.02
C LEU A 13 -6.83 24.21 -36.18
N ILE A 14 -6.26 23.71 -37.28
CA ILE A 14 -7.02 23.10 -38.40
C ILE A 14 -6.22 21.93 -38.98
N MET A 15 -6.56 20.70 -38.56
CA MET A 15 -6.87 19.63 -39.50
C MET A 15 -7.90 18.65 -38.90
N LEU A 16 -8.81 18.21 -39.78
CA LEU A 16 -9.67 17.03 -39.80
C LEU A 16 -9.41 15.93 -38.75
N LEU A 17 -10.38 15.14 -38.26
CA LEU A 17 -11.86 15.02 -38.38
C LEU A 17 -12.27 14.02 -37.26
N ILE A 18 -13.51 13.80 -36.81
CA ILE A 18 -14.88 14.24 -37.16
C ILE A 18 -15.51 14.85 -35.85
N SER A 19 -16.76 15.33 -35.69
CA SER A 19 -18.00 15.24 -36.46
C SER A 19 -18.94 16.47 -36.34
N THR A 20 -19.97 16.43 -37.18
CA THR A 20 -21.29 17.11 -37.11
C THR A 20 -21.51 18.33 -36.19
N GLN A 21 -21.49 19.50 -36.84
CA GLN A 21 -22.13 20.80 -36.51
C GLN A 21 -23.68 20.74 -36.67
N PRO A 22 -24.49 21.84 -36.48
CA PRO A 22 -24.20 23.27 -36.20
C PRO A 22 -25.02 23.86 -35.00
N ALA A 23 -25.03 25.16 -34.65
CA ALA A 23 -24.63 26.41 -35.32
C ALA A 23 -24.18 27.52 -34.33
N VAL A 24 -23.59 28.61 -34.86
CA VAL A 24 -23.16 29.83 -34.14
C VAL A 24 -23.43 31.06 -35.03
N ILE A 25 -23.74 32.25 -34.47
CA ILE A 25 -23.34 33.61 -34.92
C ILE A 25 -24.05 34.74 -34.12
N ALA A 26 -23.40 35.92 -34.04
CA ALA A 26 -23.79 37.20 -33.43
C ALA A 26 -23.40 37.38 -31.94
N TRP A 27 -22.81 38.51 -31.50
CA TRP A 27 -22.28 39.69 -32.22
C TRP A 27 -21.30 40.48 -31.33
N ALA A 28 -20.09 40.82 -31.82
CA ALA A 28 -19.13 41.69 -31.09
C ALA A 28 -18.03 42.27 -32.03
N ASP A 29 -18.33 43.35 -32.75
CA ASP A 29 -17.38 44.08 -33.62
C ASP A 29 -17.41 45.59 -33.29
N SER A 30 -16.36 46.16 -32.67
CA SER A 30 -16.02 47.63 -32.68
C SER A 30 -14.79 48.07 -31.84
N VAL A 31 -13.60 47.70 -32.33
CA VAL A 31 -12.32 48.50 -32.36
C VAL A 31 -12.44 49.99 -31.92
N VAL A 32 -11.81 50.48 -30.81
CA VAL A 32 -10.45 51.11 -30.66
C VAL A 32 -10.36 52.61 -31.17
N PRO A 33 -9.42 53.56 -30.80
CA PRO A 33 -8.17 53.57 -29.99
C PRO A 33 -8.00 54.69 -28.89
N ALA A 34 -6.79 54.72 -28.29
CA ALA A 34 -6.18 55.64 -27.30
C ALA A 34 -5.85 57.10 -27.75
N ASP A 35 -5.29 57.95 -26.86
CA ASP A 35 -3.88 58.44 -26.96
C ASP A 35 -3.31 59.31 -25.80
N HIS A 36 -1.96 59.34 -25.68
CA HIS A 36 -1.07 60.36 -25.04
C HIS A 36 -1.19 60.71 -23.52
N LEU A 37 -0.18 61.27 -22.81
CA LEU A 37 1.12 61.93 -23.15
C LEU A 37 2.20 61.65 -22.05
N LEU A 38 3.43 62.22 -22.18
CA LEU A 38 4.60 62.02 -21.29
C LEU A 38 5.09 63.33 -20.62
N GLY A 39 5.84 63.23 -19.51
CA GLY A 39 6.64 64.32 -18.94
C GLY A 39 7.37 63.95 -17.63
N ASP A 40 8.69 64.10 -17.59
CA ASP A 40 9.56 63.90 -16.42
C ASP A 40 9.90 65.25 -15.73
N ASP A 41 10.24 65.28 -14.42
CA ASP A 41 11.60 65.67 -13.94
C ASP A 41 11.81 65.80 -12.40
N GLU A 42 13.10 65.71 -12.04
CA GLU A 42 13.89 66.06 -10.83
C GLU A 42 13.26 66.44 -9.44
N ASN A 43 13.38 65.51 -8.49
CA ASN A 43 14.32 65.57 -7.34
C ASN A 43 14.55 66.91 -6.56
N THR A 44 14.13 67.00 -5.28
CA THR A 44 14.96 67.27 -4.05
C THR A 44 14.14 67.72 -2.82
N GLY A 45 14.65 67.53 -1.57
CA GLY A 45 14.71 68.68 -0.65
C GLY A 45 13.89 68.82 0.66
N LYS A 46 13.77 67.80 1.53
CA LYS A 46 13.65 67.92 3.03
C LYS A 46 12.58 68.83 3.74
N LYS A 47 11.84 68.15 4.64
CA LYS A 47 11.51 68.50 6.05
C LYS A 47 10.31 69.42 6.44
N THR A 48 9.84 69.13 7.68
CA THR A 48 8.89 69.83 8.59
C THR A 48 7.40 69.55 8.35
N GLY A 49 6.55 69.41 9.38
CA GLY A 49 6.81 69.36 10.83
C GLY A 49 5.52 69.11 11.66
N TYR A 50 5.64 68.71 12.94
CA TYR A 50 4.51 68.52 13.86
C TYR A 50 3.97 69.85 14.42
N ALA A 51 2.64 70.01 14.50
CA ALA A 51 1.90 70.61 15.63
C ALA A 51 0.37 70.54 15.44
N THR A 52 -0.37 70.49 16.55
CA THR A 52 -1.85 70.65 16.71
C THR A 52 -2.08 71.96 17.54
N PRO A 53 -3.17 72.24 18.33
CA PRO A 53 -4.54 71.65 18.48
C PRO A 53 -5.66 72.74 18.63
N THR A 54 -6.68 72.43 19.46
CA THR A 54 -7.80 73.21 20.07
C THR A 54 -9.12 73.31 19.26
N ASP A 55 -10.33 73.36 19.85
CA ASP A 55 -10.84 73.67 21.22
C ASP A 55 -11.84 72.58 21.74
N ALA A 56 -12.28 72.46 23.00
CA ALA A 56 -11.78 72.89 24.34
C ALA A 56 -12.62 72.23 25.48
N ASP A 57 -12.06 72.22 26.71
CA ASP A 57 -12.70 72.25 28.05
C ASP A 57 -13.71 71.16 28.49
N GLN A 58 -13.73 70.63 29.72
CA GLN A 58 -13.04 70.88 31.03
C GLN A 58 -13.23 69.60 31.93
N LYS A 59 -12.81 69.39 33.20
CA LYS A 59 -12.25 70.21 34.31
C LYS A 59 -11.52 69.34 35.39
N ASP A 60 -10.70 69.99 36.25
CA ASP A 60 -10.36 69.82 37.70
C ASP A 60 -10.56 68.50 38.49
N GLU A 61 -9.77 68.13 39.53
CA GLU A 61 -8.49 68.67 40.07
C GLU A 61 -7.71 67.64 40.97
N ASP A 62 -6.48 68.02 41.33
CA ASP A 62 -5.32 67.30 41.91
C ASP A 62 -5.40 66.45 43.22
N ALA A 63 -4.65 65.33 43.17
CA ALA A 63 -3.57 64.86 44.05
C ALA A 63 -3.64 64.83 45.61
N LEU A 64 -3.21 63.70 46.21
CA LEU A 64 -2.02 63.62 47.09
C LEU A 64 -1.57 62.17 47.46
N LYS A 65 -0.55 62.03 48.33
CA LYS A 65 0.24 60.80 48.61
C LYS A 65 -0.25 59.98 49.84
N PRO A 66 0.20 58.71 50.02
CA PRO A 66 -0.45 57.73 50.90
C PRO A 66 -0.06 57.82 52.39
N GLY A 67 -0.91 57.23 53.25
CA GLY A 67 -0.64 57.01 54.68
C GLY A 67 -1.79 56.28 55.43
N ASP A 68 -1.52 55.02 55.78
CA ASP A 68 -2.06 54.20 56.89
C ASP A 68 -3.57 53.86 57.06
N THR A 69 -3.78 52.55 57.21
CA THR A 69 -4.97 51.78 57.63
C THR A 69 -5.40 52.08 59.09
N PRO A 70 -6.64 51.72 59.53
CA PRO A 70 -6.76 50.42 60.21
C PRO A 70 -8.13 49.67 60.19
N LYS A 71 -8.02 48.34 60.03
CA LYS A 71 -8.75 47.24 60.72
C LYS A 71 -10.23 46.90 60.41
N GLY A 72 -10.54 45.61 60.67
CA GLY A 72 -11.78 44.92 60.36
C GLY A 72 -11.55 43.68 59.47
N ASP A 73 -10.45 42.93 59.64
CA ASP A 73 -10.38 41.75 60.54
C ASP A 73 -11.30 40.62 59.99
N GLU A 74 -10.87 39.89 58.97
CA GLU A 74 -10.24 38.54 59.06
C GLU A 74 -11.19 37.35 59.32
N MET A 75 -11.25 36.42 58.35
CA MET A 75 -11.53 34.99 58.59
C MET A 75 -10.48 34.14 57.85
N PRO A 76 -9.95 33.03 58.42
CA PRO A 76 -8.69 32.45 57.97
C PRO A 76 -8.82 31.14 57.18
N SER A 77 -7.83 30.89 56.33
CA SER A 77 -7.48 29.57 55.81
C SER A 77 -6.51 28.85 56.76
N THR A 78 -7.00 27.91 57.58
CA THR A 78 -6.17 27.06 58.46
C THR A 78 -6.79 25.68 58.70
N GLU A 79 -5.92 24.68 58.85
CA GLU A 79 -6.22 23.26 59.09
C GLU A 79 -6.82 23.00 60.49
N ILE A 80 -7.68 21.98 60.61
CA ILE A 80 -7.95 21.23 61.85
C ILE A 80 -8.40 19.78 61.50
N PRO A 81 -8.31 18.77 62.40
CA PRO A 81 -7.16 17.86 62.36
C PRO A 81 -7.51 16.36 62.35
N THR A 82 -6.49 15.53 62.59
CA THR A 82 -6.51 14.06 62.66
C THR A 82 -7.23 13.46 63.88
N THR A 83 -7.37 12.12 63.88
CA THR A 83 -7.58 11.21 65.04
C THR A 83 -8.95 11.26 65.76
N GLU A 84 -9.56 10.17 66.26
CA GLU A 84 -9.09 8.78 66.49
C GLU A 84 -10.25 7.74 66.68
N ILE A 85 -9.99 6.45 66.37
CA ILE A 85 -10.52 5.21 67.02
C ILE A 85 -12.04 4.88 66.92
N PRO A 86 -12.47 3.58 67.00
CA PRO A 86 -11.73 2.30 67.12
C PRO A 86 -11.65 1.53 65.79
N SER A 87 -10.51 0.98 65.36
CA SER A 87 -9.75 -0.16 65.94
C SER A 87 -10.51 -1.50 65.98
N ASN A 88 -10.08 -2.46 65.16
CA ASN A 88 -10.26 -3.88 65.44
C ASN A 88 -8.96 -4.62 65.06
N GLU A 89 -8.51 -5.54 65.90
CA GLU A 89 -7.18 -6.16 65.79
C GLU A 89 -7.21 -7.53 65.08
N ASN A 90 -6.07 -7.86 64.44
CA ASN A 90 -5.45 -9.19 64.38
C ASN A 90 -6.27 -10.44 63.96
N LEU A 91 -5.81 -11.06 62.85
CA LEU A 91 -5.61 -12.52 62.68
C LEU A 91 -6.88 -13.43 62.63
N THR A 92 -7.03 -14.45 61.78
CA THR A 92 -6.07 -15.31 61.04
C THR A 92 -6.67 -15.90 59.73
N ASP A 93 -5.79 -16.20 58.76
CA ASP A 93 -5.87 -17.33 57.77
C ASP A 93 -6.99 -17.31 56.70
N GLY A 94 -6.71 -17.71 55.44
CA GLY A 94 -7.74 -17.69 54.38
C GLY A 94 -7.40 -17.91 52.88
N LYS A 95 -6.16 -17.68 52.42
CA LYS A 95 -5.65 -17.80 51.01
C LYS A 95 -5.98 -16.68 49.97
N GLN A 96 -4.97 -16.44 49.13
CA GLN A 96 -4.80 -15.54 47.94
C GLN A 96 -5.69 -15.84 46.72
N PRO A 97 -5.62 -15.05 45.60
CA PRO A 97 -4.81 -13.82 45.32
C PRO A 97 -5.68 -12.56 45.14
N GLU A 98 -5.22 -11.31 45.29
CA GLU A 98 -4.04 -10.58 44.74
C GLU A 98 -4.12 -10.28 43.22
N TYR A 99 -4.33 -8.99 42.91
CA TYR A 99 -4.22 -8.36 41.59
C TYR A 99 -3.61 -6.97 41.79
N GLU A 100 -2.34 -6.80 41.46
CA GLU A 100 -1.67 -5.49 41.35
C GLU A 100 -0.52 -5.62 40.35
N ASN A 101 -0.71 -5.11 39.13
CA ASN A 101 0.37 -4.59 38.31
C ASN A 101 -0.25 -3.62 37.30
N SER A 102 0.21 -2.37 37.30
CA SER A 102 -0.10 -1.39 36.26
C SER A 102 1.23 -0.98 35.64
N GLU A 103 1.35 -1.17 34.34
CA GLU A 103 2.60 -1.00 33.62
C GLU A 103 2.95 0.49 33.48
N LYS A 104 4.23 0.81 33.64
CA LYS A 104 4.73 2.18 33.62
C LYS A 104 5.26 2.52 32.25
N ILE A 105 4.56 3.42 31.56
CA ILE A 105 4.92 3.87 30.22
C ILE A 105 6.12 4.83 30.28
N VAL A 106 7.19 4.44 29.60
CA VAL A 106 8.37 5.27 29.32
C VAL A 106 8.06 6.16 28.11
N VAL A 107 8.19 7.48 28.28
CA VAL A 107 7.87 8.48 27.23
C VAL A 107 9.11 9.14 26.62
N ARG A 108 10.29 8.93 27.22
CA ARG A 108 11.61 9.31 26.68
C ARG A 108 12.67 8.44 27.33
N TRP A 109 13.77 8.19 26.64
CA TRP A 109 14.95 7.57 27.22
C TRP A 109 16.26 8.13 26.66
N GLU A 110 17.35 8.00 27.43
CA GLU A 110 18.74 8.22 27.02
C GLU A 110 19.64 7.14 27.64
N PHE A 111 20.67 6.68 26.93
CA PHE A 111 21.68 5.79 27.51
C PHE A 111 22.56 6.56 28.50
N VAL A 112 23.06 5.89 29.55
CA VAL A 112 23.85 6.52 30.63
C VAL A 112 25.36 6.29 30.46
N ASP A 113 25.72 5.27 29.69
CA ASP A 113 27.07 4.75 29.47
C ASP A 113 27.34 4.52 27.97
N ASP A 114 27.05 5.53 27.15
CA ASP A 114 27.08 5.49 25.68
C ASP A 114 28.45 5.84 25.04
N ASP A 115 29.55 5.78 25.78
CA ASP A 115 30.92 6.20 25.38
C ASP A 115 31.42 5.62 24.04
N ASN A 116 30.80 4.54 23.52
CA ASN A 116 31.14 3.88 22.25
C ASN A 116 30.09 4.08 21.12
N LEU A 117 28.92 4.66 21.41
CA LEU A 117 27.82 4.81 20.44
C LEU A 117 27.89 6.15 19.70
N SER A 118 27.31 6.18 18.50
CA SER A 118 27.11 7.40 17.71
C SER A 118 25.63 7.53 17.31
N GLY A 119 24.79 8.03 18.22
CA GLY A 119 23.37 8.27 17.94
C GLY A 119 22.51 7.00 17.89
N GLY A 120 22.88 5.96 18.64
CA GLY A 120 22.21 4.64 18.61
C GLY A 120 22.89 3.61 17.70
N GLU A 121 24.00 3.97 17.02
CA GLU A 121 24.80 3.06 16.21
C GLU A 121 26.10 2.64 16.92
N LEU A 122 26.48 1.35 16.81
CA LEU A 122 27.79 0.82 17.24
C LEU A 122 28.61 0.32 16.02
N PRO A 123 29.60 1.10 15.52
CA PRO A 123 30.41 0.73 14.36
C PRO A 123 31.63 -0.12 14.74
N LEU A 124 31.55 -1.44 14.55
CA LEU A 124 32.64 -2.38 14.91
C LEU A 124 33.74 -2.45 13.84
N ILE A 125 34.61 -1.43 13.82
CA ILE A 125 35.74 -1.30 12.89
C ILE A 125 36.87 -2.26 13.27
N GLY A 126 37.20 -3.19 12.37
CA GLY A 126 38.30 -4.15 12.54
C GLY A 126 37.88 -5.62 12.56
N VAL A 127 36.56 -5.89 12.54
CA VAL A 127 36.02 -7.22 12.24
C VAL A 127 36.52 -7.67 10.86
N SER A 128 36.94 -8.93 10.75
CA SER A 128 37.48 -9.51 9.52
C SER A 128 37.17 -11.01 9.44
N PRO A 129 37.35 -11.68 8.29
CA PRO A 129 37.13 -13.13 8.19
C PRO A 129 37.97 -13.98 9.15
N GLU A 130 39.08 -13.45 9.67
CA GLU A 130 39.95 -14.10 10.66
C GLU A 130 39.62 -13.71 12.12
N ASN A 131 38.72 -12.73 12.33
CA ASN A 131 38.34 -12.19 13.64
C ASN A 131 36.90 -11.66 13.59
N ARG A 132 35.94 -12.59 13.53
CA ARG A 132 34.49 -12.36 13.70
C ARG A 132 34.19 -12.06 15.18
N ALA A 133 33.14 -11.31 15.47
CA ALA A 133 32.72 -11.02 16.85
C ALA A 133 31.56 -11.94 17.26
N ASP A 134 31.69 -12.64 18.39
CA ASP A 134 30.58 -13.41 18.96
C ASP A 134 29.53 -12.50 19.65
N PHE A 135 28.33 -13.03 19.88
CA PHE A 135 27.21 -12.30 20.46
C PHE A 135 27.57 -11.65 21.81
N ASP A 136 28.21 -12.40 22.71
CA ASP A 136 28.65 -11.90 24.02
C ASP A 136 29.67 -10.76 23.89
N THR A 137 30.59 -10.84 22.93
CA THR A 137 31.55 -9.77 22.63
C THR A 137 30.85 -8.51 22.12
N VAL A 138 29.85 -8.63 21.23
CA VAL A 138 29.07 -7.48 20.74
C VAL A 138 28.27 -6.84 21.89
N VAL A 139 27.55 -7.65 22.67
CA VAL A 139 26.76 -7.17 23.82
C VAL A 139 27.65 -6.53 24.89
N SER A 140 28.89 -6.99 25.09
CA SER A 140 29.85 -6.36 26.02
C SER A 140 30.33 -4.96 25.62
N MET A 141 29.88 -4.44 24.46
CA MET A 141 30.14 -3.07 23.99
C MET A 141 28.86 -2.22 23.90
N LEU A 142 27.69 -2.78 24.25
CA LEU A 142 26.41 -2.06 24.37
C LEU A 142 26.27 -1.44 25.77
N PRO A 143 25.41 -0.41 25.94
CA PRO A 143 25.14 0.21 27.25
C PRO A 143 24.54 -0.77 28.27
N GLU A 144 24.95 -0.67 29.53
CA GLU A 144 24.37 -1.40 30.67
C GLU A 144 23.24 -0.62 31.37
N GLN A 145 23.06 0.69 31.09
CA GLN A 145 22.10 1.54 31.78
C GLN A 145 21.37 2.56 30.89
N VAL A 146 20.10 2.78 31.20
CA VAL A 146 19.23 3.76 30.52
C VAL A 146 18.54 4.65 31.55
N ARG A 147 18.53 5.96 31.33
CA ARG A 147 17.68 6.92 32.04
C ARG A 147 16.37 7.02 31.27
N VAL A 148 15.25 6.79 31.94
CA VAL A 148 13.90 6.87 31.37
C VAL A 148 13.07 7.96 32.05
N GLU A 149 12.30 8.68 31.25
CA GLU A 149 11.26 9.61 31.71
C GLU A 149 9.92 8.85 31.72
N ILE A 150 9.23 8.81 32.87
CA ILE A 150 7.95 8.13 33.03
C ILE A 150 6.85 9.17 33.22
N ALA A 151 5.77 9.04 32.44
CA ALA A 151 4.71 10.05 32.27
C ALA A 151 4.17 10.68 33.56
N GLU A 152 4.04 9.90 34.65
CA GLU A 152 3.53 10.35 35.95
C GLU A 152 4.53 10.23 37.11
N ALA A 153 5.77 9.76 36.85
CA ALA A 153 6.75 9.45 37.91
C ALA A 153 8.11 10.17 37.78
N GLY A 154 8.40 10.80 36.64
CA GLY A 154 9.65 11.53 36.39
C GLY A 154 10.81 10.64 35.94
N GLU A 155 12.05 11.13 36.09
CA GLU A 155 13.26 10.39 35.70
C GLU A 155 13.61 9.25 36.67
N VAL A 156 13.95 8.08 36.11
CA VAL A 156 14.62 6.99 36.82
C VAL A 156 15.68 6.35 35.93
N THR A 157 16.78 5.84 36.50
CA THR A 157 17.75 5.00 35.77
C THR A 157 17.41 3.54 35.99
N LEU A 158 17.25 2.80 34.88
CA LEU A 158 17.00 1.36 34.86
C LEU A 158 18.25 0.64 34.30
N PRO A 159 18.58 -0.56 34.81
CA PRO A 159 19.62 -1.40 34.23
C PRO A 159 19.09 -2.11 32.97
N ILE A 160 20.00 -2.35 32.02
CA ILE A 160 19.81 -3.23 30.87
C ILE A 160 20.87 -4.34 30.98
N ALA A 161 20.42 -5.60 30.96
CA ALA A 161 21.29 -6.77 30.94
C ALA A 161 20.87 -7.80 29.87
N ASP A 162 19.62 -7.75 29.43
CA ASP A 162 18.98 -8.73 28.55
C ASP A 162 18.85 -8.20 27.12
N TRP A 163 19.98 -7.83 26.51
CA TRP A 163 20.08 -7.49 25.08
C TRP A 163 19.82 -8.72 24.20
N ARG A 164 18.99 -8.57 23.17
CA ARG A 164 18.60 -9.65 22.24
C ARG A 164 18.65 -9.18 20.79
N CYS A 165 19.26 -9.98 19.91
CA CYS A 165 19.14 -9.85 18.47
C CYS A 165 18.89 -11.26 17.88
N PRO A 166 17.63 -11.63 17.56
CA PRO A 166 17.31 -12.96 17.02
C PRO A 166 17.97 -13.27 15.67
N GLU A 167 18.39 -12.25 14.93
CA GLU A 167 19.05 -12.40 13.62
C GLU A 167 20.57 -12.54 13.73
N TYR A 168 21.17 -12.18 14.87
CA TYR A 168 22.60 -12.38 15.12
C TYR A 168 22.87 -13.78 15.66
N GLN A 169 22.93 -14.76 14.76
CA GLN A 169 23.21 -16.17 15.06
C GLN A 169 24.36 -16.71 14.21
N GLN A 170 24.87 -17.90 14.58
CA GLN A 170 25.85 -18.62 13.78
C GLN A 170 25.20 -19.28 12.55
N ASP A 171 25.97 -19.40 11.46
CA ASP A 171 25.56 -20.12 10.25
C ASP A 171 25.61 -21.65 10.41
N GLU A 172 25.20 -22.41 9.38
CA GLU A 172 25.17 -23.89 9.41
C GLU A 172 26.56 -24.54 9.61
N ASP A 173 27.65 -23.82 9.30
CA ASP A 173 29.03 -24.26 9.54
C ASP A 173 29.53 -23.88 10.96
N GLY A 174 28.77 -23.07 11.70
CA GLY A 174 29.05 -22.67 13.08
C GLY A 174 29.82 -21.36 13.24
N GLU A 175 29.83 -20.49 12.23
CA GLU A 175 30.57 -19.24 12.21
C GLU A 175 29.67 -18.01 12.45
N TRP A 176 30.17 -16.98 13.15
CA TRP A 176 29.43 -15.73 13.42
C TRP A 176 29.45 -14.76 12.24
N PRO A 177 28.46 -13.88 12.04
CA PRO A 177 28.44 -12.97 10.89
C PRO A 177 29.68 -12.07 10.78
N PHE A 178 30.16 -11.84 9.55
CA PHE A 178 31.35 -11.03 9.28
C PHE A 178 31.04 -9.65 8.67
N THR A 179 29.83 -9.46 8.13
CA THR A 179 29.27 -8.22 7.56
C THR A 179 27.76 -8.25 7.74
N GLY A 180 27.14 -7.10 8.03
CA GLY A 180 25.69 -6.97 8.17
C GLY A 180 25.31 -5.80 9.08
N GLU A 181 24.02 -5.49 9.14
CA GLU A 181 23.41 -4.52 10.05
C GLU A 181 22.42 -5.29 10.93
N TYR A 182 22.53 -5.15 12.24
CA TYR A 182 21.82 -5.97 13.22
C TYR A 182 21.25 -5.10 14.34
N GLU A 183 19.92 -5.10 14.51
CA GLU A 183 19.27 -4.39 15.62
C GLU A 183 19.29 -5.26 16.88
N PHE A 184 19.98 -4.78 17.91
CA PHE A 184 19.94 -5.35 19.25
C PHE A 184 18.89 -4.59 20.05
N ILE A 185 17.94 -5.31 20.65
CA ILE A 185 16.83 -4.76 21.43
C ILE A 185 17.05 -5.10 22.91
N ALA A 186 16.85 -4.13 23.79
CA ALA A 186 16.95 -4.28 25.23
C ALA A 186 15.58 -4.58 25.85
N GLU A 187 15.49 -5.66 26.63
CA GLU A 187 14.35 -5.87 27.53
C GLU A 187 14.50 -5.02 28.79
N LEU A 188 13.43 -4.31 29.17
CA LEU A 188 13.34 -3.57 30.43
C LEU A 188 12.88 -4.48 31.57
N PRO A 189 13.17 -4.14 32.85
CA PRO A 189 12.64 -4.84 34.01
C PRO A 189 11.10 -4.92 34.02
N GLU A 190 10.57 -6.02 34.54
CA GLU A 190 9.12 -6.30 34.61
C GLU A 190 8.32 -5.12 35.21
N GLY A 191 7.27 -4.67 34.49
CA GLY A 191 6.41 -3.55 34.87
C GLY A 191 6.77 -2.19 34.26
N TYR A 192 7.75 -2.12 33.36
CA TYR A 192 8.03 -0.94 32.51
C TYR A 192 7.83 -1.29 31.04
N VAL A 193 7.13 -0.42 30.29
CA VAL A 193 6.85 -0.57 28.86
C VAL A 193 7.36 0.66 28.09
N CYS A 194 7.97 0.44 26.94
CA CYS A 194 8.56 1.47 26.11
C CYS A 194 8.28 1.17 24.64
N GLU A 195 7.63 2.08 23.93
CA GLU A 195 7.27 1.95 22.52
C GLU A 195 7.70 3.22 21.75
N PRO A 196 8.59 3.10 20.73
CA PRO A 196 9.32 1.91 20.33
C PRO A 196 10.26 1.40 21.45
N PRO A 197 10.62 0.10 21.44
CA PRO A 197 11.54 -0.47 22.42
C PRO A 197 12.93 0.15 22.30
N ILE A 198 13.74 0.01 23.37
CA ILE A 198 15.11 0.51 23.39
C ILE A 198 15.96 -0.41 22.49
N SER A 199 16.62 0.17 21.48
CA SER A 199 17.48 -0.59 20.56
C SER A 199 18.79 0.13 20.21
N VAL A 200 19.74 -0.64 19.70
CA VAL A 200 21.03 -0.19 19.13
C VAL A 200 21.28 -0.94 17.83
N LEU A 201 21.65 -0.20 16.78
CA LEU A 201 22.02 -0.78 15.49
C LEU A 201 23.53 -1.07 15.44
N VAL A 202 23.90 -2.33 15.26
CA VAL A 202 25.30 -2.77 15.16
C VAL A 202 25.66 -3.01 13.70
N THR A 203 26.64 -2.27 13.18
CA THR A 203 27.07 -2.36 11.77
C THR A 203 28.43 -3.04 11.65
N LEU A 204 28.49 -4.16 10.93
CA LEU A 204 29.70 -4.95 10.69
C LEU A 204 30.27 -4.76 9.28
N GLY A 205 31.58 -4.55 9.19
CA GLY A 205 32.36 -4.68 7.95
C GLY A 205 32.35 -3.48 6.99
N GLY A 206 31.47 -2.49 7.19
CA GLY A 206 31.70 -1.10 6.74
C GLY A 206 31.58 -0.80 5.24
N ALA A 207 30.39 -1.00 4.67
CA ALA A 207 29.96 -0.31 3.45
C ALA A 207 28.44 -0.04 3.52
N MET A 208 28.02 1.21 3.34
CA MET A 208 26.63 1.64 3.58
C MET A 208 25.61 0.92 2.70
N VAL A 209 24.55 0.39 3.32
CA VAL A 209 23.26 0.13 2.66
C VAL A 209 22.40 1.41 2.76
N ASN A 210 21.41 1.60 1.88
CA ASN A 210 20.41 2.66 2.06
C ASN A 210 19.07 2.01 2.40
N THR A 211 18.52 2.34 3.56
CA THR A 211 17.14 2.07 3.93
C THR A 211 16.25 3.19 3.42
N ILE A 212 15.27 2.87 2.56
CA ILE A 212 14.14 3.77 2.33
C ILE A 212 13.37 3.83 3.65
N ASN A 213 12.87 5.02 4.03
CA ASN A 213 12.26 5.34 5.33
C ASN A 213 13.24 5.55 6.50
N ASP A 214 14.55 5.66 6.24
CA ASP A 214 15.46 6.26 7.22
C ASP A 214 14.98 7.67 7.62
N ARG A 215 15.24 8.04 8.88
CA ARG A 215 14.85 9.32 9.48
C ARG A 215 16.09 10.13 9.84
N PHE A 216 16.20 11.34 9.31
CA PHE A 216 17.36 12.19 9.57
C PHE A 216 16.96 13.64 9.82
N THR A 217 17.78 14.34 10.61
CA THR A 217 17.50 15.72 11.05
C THR A 217 18.56 16.69 10.59
N ILE A 218 18.11 17.83 10.03
CA ILE A 218 18.95 18.91 9.48
C ILE A 218 18.36 20.23 9.95
N ASP A 219 19.22 21.11 10.47
CA ASP A 219 18.85 22.44 10.98
C ASP A 219 17.68 22.43 12.01
N GLY A 220 17.52 21.29 12.72
CA GLY A 220 16.45 21.03 13.69
C GLY A 220 15.18 20.43 13.10
N LEU A 221 15.04 20.36 11.77
CA LEU A 221 13.89 19.76 11.08
C LEU A 221 14.15 18.27 10.78
N ARG A 222 13.14 17.43 11.03
CA ARG A 222 13.20 15.97 10.97
C ARG A 222 12.52 15.44 9.71
N TYR A 223 13.21 14.61 8.94
CA TYR A 223 12.77 14.09 7.64
C TYR A 223 12.64 12.57 7.66
N LYS A 224 11.82 12.02 6.75
CA LYS A 224 11.66 10.59 6.45
C LYS A 224 11.89 10.37 4.96
N GLU A 225 12.73 9.41 4.55
CA GLU A 225 12.88 9.05 3.13
C GLU A 225 11.62 8.37 2.57
N LEU A 226 11.06 8.93 1.50
CA LEU A 226 9.91 8.35 0.79
C LEU A 226 10.31 7.56 -0.46
N GLY A 227 11.53 7.78 -0.95
CA GLY A 227 12.00 7.21 -2.21
C GLY A 227 13.47 7.57 -2.49
N PRO A 228 13.96 7.31 -3.71
CA PRO A 228 15.39 7.48 -4.03
C PRO A 228 15.86 8.94 -3.98
N ASP A 229 14.99 9.92 -4.16
CA ASP A 229 15.36 11.34 -4.14
C ASP A 229 14.29 12.24 -3.49
N THR A 230 13.33 11.66 -2.77
CA THR A 230 12.24 12.37 -2.08
C THR A 230 12.21 12.08 -0.57
N VAL A 231 11.85 13.09 0.21
CA VAL A 231 11.62 13.01 1.66
C VAL A 231 10.33 13.71 2.06
N GLN A 232 9.69 13.20 3.12
CA GLN A 232 8.66 13.89 3.87
C GLN A 232 9.28 14.67 5.03
N LEU A 233 8.81 15.89 5.28
CA LEU A 233 9.08 16.61 6.51
C LEU A 233 8.15 16.10 7.62
N ILE A 234 8.69 15.32 8.56
CA ILE A 234 7.94 14.70 9.68
C ILE A 234 8.14 15.44 11.01
N GLY A 235 8.50 16.73 10.95
CA GLY A 235 8.54 17.64 12.09
C GLY A 235 9.93 18.17 12.44
N PHE A 236 10.28 18.09 13.72
CA PHE A 236 11.51 18.66 14.30
C PHE A 236 12.02 17.80 15.47
N ASP A 237 13.28 18.01 15.86
CA ASP A 237 13.88 17.42 17.07
C ASP A 237 14.31 18.51 18.07
N GLY A 238 14.33 18.16 19.35
CA GLY A 238 14.77 19.04 20.43
C GLY A 238 13.69 20.04 20.87
N ALA A 239 14.02 21.33 20.90
CA ALA A 239 13.10 22.37 21.35
C ALA A 239 12.08 22.71 20.24
N LYS A 240 10.81 22.93 20.62
CA LYS A 240 9.77 23.38 19.67
C LYS A 240 10.25 24.61 18.88
N PRO A 241 10.12 24.64 17.54
CA PRO A 241 10.64 25.71 16.71
C PRO A 241 9.89 27.03 16.98
N VAL A 242 10.57 28.16 16.73
CA VAL A 242 10.09 29.49 17.09
C VAL A 242 10.25 30.51 15.95
N GLY A 243 9.31 31.44 15.85
CA GLY A 243 9.36 32.52 14.86
C GLY A 243 8.93 32.06 13.47
N THR A 244 9.75 32.36 12.45
CA THR A 244 9.47 32.11 11.02
C THR A 244 9.94 30.71 10.63
N LEU A 245 9.11 29.97 9.88
CA LEU A 245 9.48 28.65 9.35
C LEU A 245 9.58 28.70 7.83
N VAL A 246 10.77 28.42 7.30
CA VAL A 246 11.03 28.27 5.87
C VAL A 246 11.42 26.82 5.63
N ILE A 247 10.58 26.08 4.91
CA ILE A 247 10.85 24.69 4.56
C ILE A 247 11.75 24.68 3.32
N PRO A 248 12.90 23.97 3.35
CA PRO A 248 13.82 23.91 2.21
C PRO A 248 13.22 23.06 1.08
N ASP A 249 13.44 23.46 -0.19
CA ASP A 249 13.08 22.64 -1.35
C ASP A 249 13.86 21.32 -1.38
N LYS A 250 15.11 21.38 -0.91
CA LYS A 250 16.07 20.28 -0.92
C LYS A 250 16.92 20.23 0.33
N VAL A 251 17.13 19.02 0.84
CA VAL A 251 17.94 18.74 2.02
C VAL A 251 19.08 17.79 1.69
N ARG A 252 20.22 17.92 2.40
CA ARG A 252 21.38 17.03 2.23
C ARG A 252 21.57 16.17 3.47
N LYS A 253 21.23 14.88 3.37
CA LYS A 253 21.38 13.90 4.46
C LYS A 253 22.85 13.85 4.93
N PRO A 254 23.15 14.04 6.23
CA PRO A 254 24.54 14.14 6.69
C PRO A 254 25.38 12.88 6.51
N SER A 255 24.79 11.68 6.69
CA SER A 255 25.52 10.41 6.71
C SER A 255 26.05 9.99 5.33
N ASN A 256 25.19 9.98 4.30
CA ASN A 256 25.57 9.60 2.93
C ASN A 256 25.86 10.80 2.01
N GLY A 257 25.59 12.03 2.44
CA GLY A 257 25.80 13.26 1.66
C GLY A 257 24.87 13.44 0.46
N ARG A 258 23.86 12.57 0.27
CA ARG A 258 22.86 12.62 -0.82
C ARG A 258 21.92 13.80 -0.64
N VAL A 259 21.38 14.31 -1.75
CA VAL A 259 20.40 15.40 -1.74
C VAL A 259 19.04 14.85 -2.12
N TYR A 260 18.04 15.18 -1.30
CA TYR A 260 16.63 14.79 -1.46
C TYR A 260 15.78 16.04 -1.65
N GLN A 261 14.65 15.91 -2.34
CA GLN A 261 13.61 16.95 -2.46
C GLN A 261 12.58 16.77 -1.33
N VAL A 262 12.11 17.88 -0.74
CA VAL A 262 11.01 17.82 0.23
C VAL A 262 9.69 17.79 -0.53
N ASP A 263 9.06 16.62 -0.53
CA ASP A 263 7.93 16.21 -1.38
C ASP A 263 6.57 16.35 -0.66
N SER A 264 6.55 16.12 0.65
CA SER A 264 5.36 16.30 1.48
C SER A 264 5.69 16.75 2.90
N ILE A 265 4.69 17.24 3.62
CA ILE A 265 4.73 17.51 5.06
C ILE A 265 3.84 16.47 5.73
N GLY A 266 4.38 15.73 6.71
CA GLY A 266 3.68 14.64 7.37
C GLY A 266 2.64 15.09 8.39
N HIS A 267 1.81 14.14 8.81
CA HIS A 267 0.83 14.31 9.89
C HIS A 267 1.50 14.82 11.18
N ASN A 268 0.84 15.71 11.92
CA ASN A 268 1.30 16.30 13.20
C ASN A 268 2.70 16.94 13.20
N ALA A 269 3.35 17.18 12.04
CA ALA A 269 4.76 17.59 11.95
C ALA A 269 5.13 18.76 12.88
N PHE A 270 4.23 19.74 13.05
CA PHE A 270 4.40 20.88 13.95
C PHE A 270 3.20 21.08 14.89
N LEU A 271 2.51 20.00 15.28
CA LEU A 271 1.38 20.07 16.23
C LEU A 271 1.77 20.83 17.52
N ASP A 272 0.89 21.75 17.91
CA ASP A 272 1.06 22.64 19.08
C ASP A 272 2.38 23.41 19.10
N CYS A 273 2.99 23.70 17.95
CA CYS A 273 4.19 24.53 17.86
C CYS A 273 3.86 26.02 17.98
N SER A 274 3.17 26.38 19.07
CA SER A 274 2.76 27.74 19.48
C SER A 274 3.88 28.79 19.55
N GLY A 275 5.16 28.38 19.45
CA GLY A 275 6.30 29.28 19.28
C GLY A 275 6.50 29.78 17.84
N LEU A 276 6.03 29.02 16.84
CA LEU A 276 5.96 29.45 15.44
C LEU A 276 4.97 30.60 15.34
N THR A 277 5.49 31.76 14.92
CA THR A 277 4.83 33.07 15.09
C THR A 277 5.13 34.05 13.95
N GLY A 278 6.06 33.74 13.05
CA GLY A 278 6.40 34.56 11.88
C GLY A 278 5.66 34.11 10.62
N ASP A 279 6.33 34.18 9.47
CA ASP A 279 5.83 33.66 8.19
C ASP A 279 5.97 32.12 8.12
N LEU A 280 5.21 31.48 7.23
CA LEU A 280 5.41 30.10 6.81
C LEU A 280 5.64 30.04 5.29
N VAL A 281 6.78 29.48 4.87
CA VAL A 281 7.13 29.30 3.46
C VAL A 281 7.28 27.82 3.13
N ILE A 282 6.39 27.32 2.27
CA ILE A 282 6.35 25.96 1.75
C ILE A 282 6.87 25.98 0.31
N PRO A 283 7.89 25.18 -0.06
CA PRO A 283 8.54 25.23 -1.36
C PRO A 283 7.77 24.48 -2.44
N ASP A 284 7.93 24.89 -3.70
CA ASP A 284 7.24 24.34 -4.90
C ASP A 284 7.47 22.83 -5.17
N THR A 285 8.32 22.17 -4.37
CA THR A 285 8.50 20.71 -4.39
C THR A 285 7.45 19.95 -3.60
N VAL A 286 6.76 20.61 -2.66
CA VAL A 286 5.76 19.97 -1.78
C VAL A 286 4.45 19.80 -2.53
N THR A 287 3.99 18.56 -2.71
CA THR A 287 2.70 18.23 -3.33
C THR A 287 1.58 17.99 -2.31
N GLU A 288 1.90 17.71 -1.05
CA GLU A 288 0.92 17.47 0.01
C GLU A 288 1.33 18.07 1.38
N ILE A 289 0.33 18.57 2.11
CA ILE A 289 0.42 18.88 3.54
C ILE A 289 -0.53 17.92 4.26
N GLY A 290 -0.01 17.08 5.16
CA GLY A 290 -0.78 16.12 5.94
C GLY A 290 -1.67 16.74 7.02
N ASP A 291 -2.48 15.90 7.64
CA ASP A 291 -3.48 16.33 8.63
C ASP A 291 -2.80 16.84 9.92
N ASN A 292 -3.39 17.84 10.57
CA ASN A 292 -2.88 18.54 11.75
C ASN A 292 -1.43 19.10 11.63
N ALA A 293 -0.82 19.14 10.44
CA ALA A 293 0.61 19.43 10.26
C ALA A 293 1.10 20.75 10.91
N PHE A 294 0.25 21.78 11.02
CA PHE A 294 0.49 23.02 11.75
C PHE A 294 -0.65 23.39 12.72
N SER A 295 -1.48 22.43 13.12
CA SER A 295 -2.54 22.64 14.11
C SER A 295 -1.95 23.19 15.42
N GLY A 296 -2.55 24.25 15.98
CA GLY A 296 -2.04 24.91 17.19
C GLY A 296 -0.76 25.76 17.02
N CYS A 297 -0.34 26.05 15.77
CA CYS A 297 0.75 27.00 15.50
C CYS A 297 0.23 28.44 15.47
N TYR A 298 0.78 29.33 16.31
CA TYR A 298 0.36 30.74 16.36
C TYR A 298 1.11 31.64 15.38
N PHE A 299 1.26 31.20 14.12
CA PHE A 299 1.83 32.02 13.05
C PHE A 299 1.11 33.38 12.96
N THR A 300 1.84 34.48 12.69
CA THR A 300 1.25 35.82 12.50
C THR A 300 1.75 36.54 11.24
N GLY A 301 2.68 35.93 10.50
CA GLY A 301 3.17 36.41 9.21
C GLY A 301 2.34 35.91 8.02
N GLU A 302 2.90 35.99 6.82
CA GLU A 302 2.27 35.53 5.58
C GLU A 302 2.46 34.01 5.37
N LEU A 303 1.50 33.38 4.67
CA LEU A 303 1.57 31.98 4.24
C LEU A 303 1.91 31.91 2.75
N THR A 304 3.05 31.30 2.40
CA THR A 304 3.39 30.93 1.02
C THR A 304 3.19 29.43 0.85
N LEU A 305 2.25 29.04 -0.02
CA LEU A 305 2.02 27.66 -0.44
C LEU A 305 2.82 27.33 -1.71
N SER A 306 3.10 26.03 -1.89
CA SER A 306 3.73 25.45 -3.09
C SER A 306 2.86 25.60 -4.34
N ASP A 307 3.43 26.05 -5.47
CA ASP A 307 2.74 26.09 -6.78
C ASP A 307 2.38 24.68 -7.32
N SER A 308 2.91 23.61 -6.70
CA SER A 308 2.65 22.19 -7.06
C SER A 308 1.62 21.49 -6.16
N LEU A 309 1.10 22.15 -5.12
CA LEU A 309 0.30 21.51 -4.07
C LEU A 309 -1.02 20.93 -4.59
N VAL A 310 -1.32 19.67 -4.28
CA VAL A 310 -2.49 18.92 -4.76
C VAL A 310 -3.55 18.75 -3.64
N ALA A 311 -3.11 18.55 -2.40
CA ALA A 311 -3.98 18.40 -1.24
C ALA A 311 -3.48 19.19 -0.02
N ILE A 312 -4.43 19.69 0.77
CA ILE A 312 -4.22 20.20 2.13
C ILE A 312 -5.06 19.33 3.06
N GLY A 313 -4.40 18.76 4.06
CA GLY A 313 -4.98 17.86 5.05
C GLY A 313 -5.97 18.54 6.01
N GLU A 314 -6.61 17.69 6.80
CA GLU A 314 -7.63 18.05 7.76
C GLU A 314 -6.97 18.72 8.98
N TYR A 315 -7.59 19.78 9.52
CA TYR A 315 -7.02 20.60 10.60
C TYR A 315 -5.61 21.18 10.32
N ALA A 316 -5.09 21.10 9.08
CA ALA A 316 -3.67 21.35 8.77
C ALA A 316 -3.14 22.72 9.20
N PHE A 317 -3.99 23.75 9.24
CA PHE A 317 -3.71 25.10 9.76
C PHE A 317 -4.76 25.55 10.79
N TYR A 318 -5.32 24.62 11.57
CA TYR A 318 -6.32 24.92 12.59
C TYR A 318 -5.79 25.94 13.63
N GLU A 319 -6.56 27.02 13.84
CA GLU A 319 -6.25 28.16 14.72
C GLU A 319 -4.94 28.93 14.39
N CYS A 320 -4.43 28.82 13.16
CA CYS A 320 -3.25 29.58 12.70
C CYS A 320 -3.55 31.07 12.40
N GLY A 321 -2.97 31.99 13.16
CA GLY A 321 -3.18 33.44 13.05
C GLY A 321 -2.55 34.15 11.85
N PHE A 322 -2.44 33.50 10.68
CA PHE A 322 -1.81 34.06 9.49
C PHE A 322 -2.39 35.42 9.08
N THR A 323 -1.55 36.26 8.47
CA THR A 323 -1.92 37.55 7.89
C THR A 323 -1.68 37.58 6.38
N GLY A 324 -1.98 38.70 5.72
CA GLY A 324 -1.95 38.81 4.25
C GLY A 324 -3.19 38.18 3.60
N GLN A 325 -3.08 37.79 2.33
CA GLN A 325 -4.14 37.12 1.56
C GLN A 325 -3.75 35.67 1.28
N LEU A 326 -4.66 34.74 1.53
CA LEU A 326 -4.48 33.33 1.14
C LEU A 326 -4.48 33.19 -0.39
N VAL A 327 -3.37 32.67 -0.94
CA VAL A 327 -3.23 32.36 -2.37
C VAL A 327 -3.23 30.84 -2.54
N LEU A 328 -4.31 30.29 -3.10
CA LEU A 328 -4.44 28.86 -3.36
C LEU A 328 -3.88 28.47 -4.74
N PRO A 329 -3.01 27.44 -4.84
CA PRO A 329 -2.39 27.03 -6.09
C PRO A 329 -3.38 26.31 -7.02
N GLN A 330 -3.18 26.45 -8.33
CA GLN A 330 -4.12 25.96 -9.36
C GLN A 330 -4.03 24.44 -9.64
N THR A 331 -3.16 23.75 -8.92
CA THR A 331 -3.03 22.29 -8.85
C THR A 331 -3.97 21.66 -7.82
N LEU A 332 -4.42 22.43 -6.82
CA LEU A 332 -5.13 21.94 -5.65
C LEU A 332 -6.51 21.35 -6.00
N THR A 333 -6.76 20.10 -5.57
CA THR A 333 -8.00 19.36 -5.81
C THR A 333 -8.83 19.09 -4.55
N ARG A 334 -8.19 18.96 -3.38
CA ARG A 334 -8.81 18.66 -2.08
C ARG A 334 -8.33 19.63 -1.00
N ILE A 335 -9.26 20.12 -0.18
CA ILE A 335 -9.00 20.76 1.11
C ILE A 335 -9.78 19.98 2.18
N GLY A 336 -9.08 19.46 3.19
CA GLY A 336 -9.64 18.63 4.26
C GLY A 336 -10.60 19.37 5.20
N GLU A 337 -11.22 18.61 6.10
CA GLU A 337 -12.08 19.17 7.15
C GLU A 337 -11.30 20.14 8.05
N ARG A 338 -11.95 21.23 8.47
CA ARG A 338 -11.43 22.23 9.41
C ARG A 338 -10.07 22.86 9.03
N ALA A 339 -9.57 22.65 7.81
CA ALA A 339 -8.18 22.88 7.40
C ALA A 339 -7.63 24.29 7.68
N PHE A 340 -8.45 25.35 7.54
CA PHE A 340 -8.07 26.74 7.86
C PHE A 340 -8.92 27.35 8.99
N THR A 341 -9.62 26.54 9.78
CA THR A 341 -10.55 27.00 10.84
C THR A 341 -9.92 28.07 11.74
N LYS A 342 -10.65 29.17 11.94
CA LYS A 342 -10.28 30.32 12.78
C LYS A 342 -8.96 31.01 12.40
N THR A 343 -8.48 30.83 11.16
CA THR A 343 -7.35 31.62 10.63
C THR A 343 -7.71 33.10 10.46
N THR A 344 -6.72 33.99 10.41
CA THR A 344 -6.94 35.45 10.37
C THR A 344 -6.58 36.12 9.04
N PHE A 345 -6.75 35.40 7.94
CA PHE A 345 -6.51 35.91 6.59
C PHE A 345 -7.35 37.15 6.26
N SER A 346 -6.92 37.90 5.25
CA SER A 346 -7.55 39.13 4.80
C SER A 346 -7.74 39.16 3.28
N GLY A 347 -8.58 40.07 2.78
CA GLY A 347 -8.86 40.15 1.36
C GLY A 347 -9.82 39.05 0.89
N GLN A 348 -9.65 38.58 -0.35
CA GLN A 348 -10.61 37.70 -1.02
C GLN A 348 -10.12 36.25 -1.08
N LEU A 349 -11.01 35.31 -0.76
CA LEU A 349 -10.80 33.88 -0.99
C LEU A 349 -11.00 33.58 -2.49
N ILE A 350 -9.96 33.06 -3.15
CA ILE A 350 -10.00 32.65 -4.56
C ILE A 350 -9.77 31.15 -4.62
N LEU A 351 -10.83 30.40 -4.93
CA LEU A 351 -10.79 28.94 -5.04
C LEU A 351 -10.31 28.51 -6.45
N PRO A 352 -9.38 27.55 -6.58
CA PRO A 352 -8.84 27.11 -7.86
C PRO A 352 -9.83 26.27 -8.68
N GLU A 353 -9.79 26.39 -10.02
CA GLU A 353 -10.80 25.79 -10.92
C GLU A 353 -10.93 24.25 -10.84
N LYS A 354 -9.88 23.56 -10.36
CA LYS A 354 -9.84 22.09 -10.23
C LYS A 354 -10.35 21.55 -8.89
N LEU A 355 -10.60 22.42 -7.92
CA LEU A 355 -11.06 22.03 -6.59
C LEU A 355 -12.39 21.28 -6.70
N ASN A 356 -12.44 20.06 -6.16
CA ASN A 356 -13.62 19.19 -6.21
C ASN A 356 -14.15 18.81 -4.83
N TYR A 357 -13.31 18.86 -3.80
CA TYR A 357 -13.68 18.62 -2.40
C TYR A 357 -13.21 19.77 -1.49
N ILE A 358 -14.10 20.18 -0.59
CA ILE A 358 -13.85 21.13 0.50
C ILE A 358 -14.55 20.57 1.74
N GLY A 359 -13.81 20.26 2.80
CA GLY A 359 -14.37 19.64 4.01
C GLY A 359 -15.33 20.53 4.80
N GLY A 360 -15.99 19.93 5.81
CA GLY A 360 -16.74 20.68 6.83
C GLY A 360 -15.84 21.71 7.52
N LEU A 361 -16.40 22.86 7.92
CA LEU A 361 -15.67 23.97 8.57
C LEU A 361 -14.37 24.46 7.87
N ALA A 362 -14.05 24.05 6.64
CA ALA A 362 -12.70 24.21 6.09
C ALA A 362 -12.21 25.66 6.05
N PHE A 363 -13.12 26.63 5.94
CA PHE A 363 -12.86 28.07 6.08
C PHE A 363 -13.70 28.74 7.19
N TYR A 364 -14.09 28.02 8.24
CA TYR A 364 -14.85 28.55 9.38
C TYR A 364 -14.13 29.75 10.04
N HIS A 365 -14.83 30.88 10.24
CA HIS A 365 -14.32 32.10 10.87
C HIS A 365 -12.98 32.65 10.31
N CYS A 366 -12.71 32.49 9.01
CA CYS A 366 -11.43 32.87 8.38
C CYS A 366 -11.26 34.36 8.00
N ASN A 367 -12.21 35.23 8.38
CA ASN A 367 -12.22 36.67 8.07
C ASN A 367 -12.18 37.06 6.57
N PHE A 368 -12.44 36.14 5.63
CA PHE A 368 -12.46 36.45 4.20
C PHE A 368 -13.54 37.46 3.81
N THR A 369 -13.28 38.22 2.74
CA THR A 369 -14.10 39.33 2.25
C THR A 369 -14.31 39.26 0.72
N GLY A 370 -15.08 40.17 0.12
CA GLY A 370 -15.27 40.22 -1.33
C GLY A 370 -16.27 39.18 -1.85
N ASP A 371 -16.18 38.86 -3.15
CA ASP A 371 -17.00 37.82 -3.81
C ASP A 371 -16.46 36.41 -3.51
N LEU A 372 -17.36 35.41 -3.43
CA LEU A 372 -17.00 34.00 -3.39
C LEU A 372 -17.52 33.29 -4.65
N ILE A 373 -16.63 32.58 -5.34
CA ILE A 373 -16.96 31.74 -6.50
C ILE A 373 -16.55 30.31 -6.16
N ILE A 374 -17.53 29.42 -6.04
CA ILE A 374 -17.29 28.00 -5.74
C ILE A 374 -17.15 27.23 -7.07
N PRO A 375 -16.05 26.46 -7.28
CA PRO A 375 -15.77 25.82 -8.56
C PRO A 375 -16.81 24.79 -9.02
N ASP A 376 -17.01 24.67 -10.35
CA ASP A 376 -17.95 23.73 -11.01
C ASP A 376 -17.64 22.23 -10.75
N GLY A 377 -16.51 21.91 -10.11
CA GLY A 377 -16.14 20.58 -9.65
C GLY A 377 -16.78 20.18 -8.31
N VAL A 378 -17.16 21.15 -7.47
CA VAL A 378 -17.73 20.91 -6.14
C VAL A 378 -19.21 20.52 -6.28
N THR A 379 -19.57 19.31 -5.83
CA THR A 379 -20.95 18.79 -5.89
C THR A 379 -21.73 18.90 -4.58
N ILE A 380 -21.05 19.06 -3.45
CA ILE A 380 -21.62 19.23 -2.10
C ILE A 380 -20.85 20.38 -1.45
N ILE A 381 -21.54 21.29 -0.77
CA ILE A 381 -20.92 22.25 0.16
C ILE A 381 -21.23 21.72 1.56
N ASN A 382 -20.19 21.37 2.31
CA ASN A 382 -20.33 20.70 3.60
C ASN A 382 -20.78 21.67 4.71
N TYR A 383 -21.01 21.12 5.90
CA TYR A 383 -21.46 21.88 7.06
C TYR A 383 -20.42 22.95 7.46
N ASP A 384 -20.90 24.15 7.82
CA ASP A 384 -20.10 25.30 8.26
C ASP A 384 -18.93 25.77 7.35
N THR A 385 -18.78 25.22 6.14
CA THR A 385 -17.55 25.36 5.31
C THR A 385 -17.09 26.82 5.12
N PHE A 386 -18.01 27.78 5.02
CA PHE A 386 -17.71 29.21 4.89
C PHE A 386 -18.30 30.07 6.02
N ALA A 387 -18.83 29.49 7.08
CA ALA A 387 -19.54 30.21 8.14
C ALA A 387 -18.65 31.25 8.85
N GLY A 388 -19.29 32.32 9.34
CA GLY A 388 -18.64 33.34 10.16
C GLY A 388 -17.60 34.19 9.43
N ASN A 389 -17.62 34.24 8.09
CA ASN A 389 -16.73 35.07 7.27
C ASN A 389 -17.30 36.45 6.94
N SER A 390 -16.40 37.43 6.84
CA SER A 390 -16.72 38.83 6.53
C SER A 390 -16.96 39.11 5.03
N PHE A 391 -17.56 38.16 4.30
CA PHE A 391 -17.86 38.32 2.86
C PHE A 391 -18.72 39.57 2.61
N THR A 392 -18.55 40.18 1.43
CA THR A 392 -19.18 41.47 1.09
C THR A 392 -19.62 41.60 -0.35
N GLY A 393 -19.08 40.79 -1.26
CA GLY A 393 -19.48 40.70 -2.66
C GLY A 393 -20.55 39.63 -2.88
N THR A 394 -20.63 39.17 -4.12
CA THR A 394 -21.58 38.17 -4.60
C THR A 394 -21.17 36.73 -4.25
N LEU A 395 -22.14 35.81 -4.26
CA LEU A 395 -21.92 34.37 -4.12
C LEU A 395 -22.30 33.66 -5.43
N THR A 396 -21.36 32.92 -6.01
CA THR A 396 -21.60 32.07 -7.20
C THR A 396 -21.48 30.59 -6.84
N LEU A 397 -22.55 29.84 -7.07
CA LEU A 397 -22.65 28.40 -6.76
C LEU A 397 -22.30 27.50 -7.97
N PRO A 398 -21.83 26.25 -7.76
CA PRO A 398 -21.48 25.31 -8.83
C PRO A 398 -22.72 24.84 -9.61
N LYS A 399 -22.61 24.67 -10.94
CA LYS A 399 -23.76 24.22 -11.77
C LYS A 399 -24.21 22.78 -11.49
N LYS A 400 -23.35 21.97 -10.85
CA LYS A 400 -23.60 20.57 -10.51
C LYS A 400 -23.97 20.33 -9.04
N LEU A 401 -24.03 21.39 -8.24
CA LEU A 401 -24.28 21.32 -6.80
C LEU A 401 -25.57 20.55 -6.48
N LYS A 402 -25.51 19.70 -5.46
CA LYS A 402 -26.59 18.85 -4.96
C LYS A 402 -27.10 19.24 -3.58
N GLU A 403 -26.18 19.64 -2.72
CA GLU A 403 -26.44 19.86 -1.31
C GLU A 403 -25.66 21.07 -0.81
N ILE A 404 -26.34 21.87 0.03
CA ILE A 404 -25.77 22.97 0.81
C ILE A 404 -25.97 22.57 2.27
N GLY A 405 -24.89 22.25 2.98
CA GLY A 405 -24.92 21.73 4.34
C GLY A 405 -25.33 22.76 5.40
N ASN A 406 -25.52 22.24 6.62
CA ASN A 406 -25.92 23.02 7.80
C ASN A 406 -24.96 24.18 8.07
N GLU A 407 -25.49 25.34 8.44
CA GLU A 407 -24.79 26.60 8.76
C GLU A 407 -23.72 27.05 7.71
N SER A 408 -23.64 26.45 6.52
CA SER A 408 -22.52 26.56 5.56
C SER A 408 -22.15 27.99 5.09
N PHE A 409 -23.10 28.93 5.12
CA PHE A 409 -22.89 30.37 4.90
C PHE A 409 -23.43 31.23 6.07
N TYR A 410 -23.50 30.68 7.28
CA TYR A 410 -23.94 31.37 8.49
C TYR A 410 -23.16 32.68 8.71
N GLU A 411 -23.86 33.75 9.08
CA GLU A 411 -23.34 35.11 9.28
C GLU A 411 -22.60 35.76 8.10
N CYS A 412 -22.59 35.15 6.90
CA CYS A 412 -21.89 35.70 5.75
C CYS A 412 -22.54 36.95 5.17
N GLY A 413 -21.75 38.00 4.93
CA GLY A 413 -22.24 39.30 4.48
C GLY A 413 -22.45 39.47 2.97
N PHE A 414 -22.77 38.40 2.22
CA PHE A 414 -22.92 38.43 0.76
C PHE A 414 -23.97 39.45 0.26
N THR A 415 -23.73 40.05 -0.90
CA THR A 415 -24.59 41.05 -1.55
C THR A 415 -25.09 40.60 -2.93
N GLY A 416 -26.12 41.28 -3.45
CA GLY A 416 -26.69 41.02 -4.77
C GLY A 416 -27.81 39.98 -4.74
N GLU A 417 -28.16 39.43 -5.91
CA GLU A 417 -29.14 38.36 -6.06
C GLU A 417 -28.41 37.00 -6.04
N LEU A 418 -28.94 36.02 -5.30
CA LEU A 418 -28.44 34.64 -5.30
C LEU A 418 -29.15 33.81 -6.37
N VAL A 419 -28.40 33.00 -7.11
CA VAL A 419 -28.94 32.03 -8.08
C VAL A 419 -28.64 30.62 -7.59
N LEU A 420 -29.70 29.85 -7.30
CA LEU A 420 -29.60 28.43 -6.99
C LEU A 420 -29.55 27.60 -8.29
N PRO A 421 -28.71 26.57 -8.40
CA PRO A 421 -28.61 25.76 -9.61
C PRO A 421 -29.75 24.74 -9.73
N ASP A 422 -30.22 24.50 -10.95
CA ASP A 422 -31.36 23.59 -11.27
C ASP A 422 -31.21 22.16 -10.70
N GLY A 423 -29.98 21.72 -10.45
CA GLY A 423 -29.64 20.38 -9.97
C GLY A 423 -29.67 20.20 -8.45
N LEU A 424 -29.90 21.26 -7.67
CA LEU A 424 -29.89 21.29 -6.21
C LEU A 424 -31.10 20.55 -5.61
N THR A 425 -30.87 19.72 -4.58
CA THR A 425 -31.90 18.87 -3.95
C THR A 425 -32.12 19.20 -2.46
N SER A 426 -31.10 19.64 -1.71
CA SER A 426 -31.25 19.98 -0.28
C SER A 426 -30.54 21.28 0.10
N ILE A 427 -31.08 21.96 1.12
CA ILE A 427 -30.53 23.15 1.78
C ILE A 427 -30.67 22.96 3.30
N GLY A 428 -29.56 22.81 3.99
CA GLY A 428 -29.47 22.42 5.40
C GLY A 428 -29.86 23.50 6.41
N VAL A 429 -29.87 23.07 7.67
CA VAL A 429 -30.28 23.86 8.83
C VAL A 429 -29.50 25.15 8.84
N CYS A 430 -30.18 26.29 8.98
CA CYS A 430 -29.54 27.59 9.14
C CYS A 430 -28.57 28.03 8.01
N ALA A 431 -28.51 27.37 6.85
CA ALA A 431 -27.45 27.52 5.85
C ALA A 431 -27.11 28.97 5.42
N PHE A 432 -28.11 29.85 5.28
CA PHE A 432 -27.95 31.28 4.96
C PHE A 432 -28.38 32.21 6.12
N LYS A 433 -28.43 31.70 7.35
CA LYS A 433 -28.88 32.46 8.52
C LYS A 433 -27.97 33.68 8.76
N TYR A 434 -28.59 34.82 8.99
CA TYR A 434 -27.96 36.15 9.07
C TYR A 434 -27.27 36.66 7.77
N CYS A 435 -27.47 36.04 6.59
CA CYS A 435 -27.11 36.61 5.29
C CYS A 435 -27.99 37.84 4.91
N SER A 436 -27.94 38.87 5.75
CA SER A 436 -28.81 40.05 5.79
C SER A 436 -28.63 41.04 4.63
N LYS A 437 -27.60 40.84 3.80
CA LYS A 437 -27.22 41.70 2.67
C LYS A 437 -27.57 41.11 1.30
N LEU A 438 -28.00 39.84 1.23
CA LEU A 438 -28.57 39.26 0.00
C LEU A 438 -29.90 39.96 -0.32
N THR A 439 -30.22 40.13 -1.60
CA THR A 439 -31.31 41.01 -2.07
C THR A 439 -32.11 40.38 -3.20
N GLY A 440 -33.22 41.02 -3.58
CA GLY A 440 -34.09 40.54 -4.64
C GLY A 440 -34.96 39.36 -4.18
N ARG A 441 -35.51 38.63 -5.14
CA ARG A 441 -36.37 37.47 -4.87
C ARG A 441 -35.68 36.18 -5.30
N LEU A 442 -35.51 35.27 -4.35
CA LEU A 442 -34.85 33.99 -4.57
C LEU A 442 -35.81 33.04 -5.30
N SER A 443 -35.41 32.57 -6.48
CA SER A 443 -36.11 31.50 -7.18
C SER A 443 -35.63 30.15 -6.64
N ILE A 444 -36.55 29.32 -6.13
CA ILE A 444 -36.21 27.98 -5.64
C ILE A 444 -36.36 26.96 -6.79
N PRO A 445 -35.35 26.12 -7.09
CA PRO A 445 -35.41 25.11 -8.14
C PRO A 445 -36.50 24.06 -7.90
N ASP A 446 -37.15 23.61 -8.98
CA ASP A 446 -38.16 22.54 -8.93
C ASP A 446 -37.60 21.17 -8.49
N GLY A 447 -36.28 21.01 -8.44
CA GLY A 447 -35.58 19.80 -7.97
C GLY A 447 -35.44 19.67 -6.46
N ILE A 448 -35.74 20.72 -5.69
CA ILE A 448 -35.62 20.71 -4.23
C ILE A 448 -36.58 19.70 -3.59
N THR A 449 -36.01 18.87 -2.70
CA THR A 449 -36.74 17.89 -1.88
C THR A 449 -36.74 18.24 -0.39
N SER A 450 -35.77 19.02 0.10
CA SER A 450 -35.83 19.58 1.47
C SER A 450 -35.24 20.99 1.59
N ILE A 451 -35.71 21.72 2.60
CA ILE A 451 -35.22 23.03 3.05
C ILE A 451 -35.36 23.04 4.58
N GLU A 452 -34.26 22.84 5.29
CA GLU A 452 -34.32 22.57 6.73
C GLU A 452 -34.49 23.83 7.59
N HIS A 453 -34.66 23.63 8.89
CA HIS A 453 -35.09 24.67 9.81
C HIS A 453 -34.17 25.90 9.80
N HIS A 454 -34.76 27.09 9.77
CA HIS A 454 -34.07 28.38 9.76
C HIS A 454 -33.10 28.64 8.60
N ALA A 455 -33.08 27.83 7.53
CA ALA A 455 -32.17 27.96 6.38
C ALA A 455 -32.03 29.39 5.82
N PHE A 456 -33.10 30.19 5.82
CA PHE A 456 -33.09 31.59 5.36
C PHE A 456 -33.42 32.63 6.45
N ASN A 457 -33.24 32.30 7.73
CA ASN A 457 -33.58 33.19 8.84
C ASN A 457 -32.69 34.46 8.86
N ASN A 458 -33.27 35.63 9.09
CA ASN A 458 -32.58 36.93 9.03
C ASN A 458 -31.82 37.24 7.71
N THR A 459 -32.24 36.62 6.60
CA THR A 459 -31.78 36.98 5.24
C THR A 459 -32.40 38.29 4.74
N GLY A 460 -31.66 38.99 3.86
CA GLY A 460 -32.12 40.24 3.25
C GLY A 460 -33.13 40.10 2.09
N PHE A 461 -33.45 38.88 1.64
CA PHE A 461 -34.31 38.64 0.48
C PHE A 461 -35.69 39.31 0.59
N ASP A 462 -36.13 39.99 -0.48
CA ASP A 462 -37.49 40.52 -0.64
C ASP A 462 -38.54 39.40 -0.71
N GLY A 463 -38.10 38.17 -0.98
CA GLY A 463 -38.82 36.94 -0.71
C GLY A 463 -38.49 35.82 -1.69
N PHE A 464 -39.40 34.86 -1.80
CA PHE A 464 -39.11 33.57 -2.42
C PHE A 464 -40.18 33.22 -3.45
N ASP A 465 -39.78 32.81 -4.66
CA ASP A 465 -40.68 32.40 -5.73
C ASP A 465 -40.40 30.93 -6.11
N THR A 466 -41.45 30.13 -6.28
CA THR A 466 -41.38 28.73 -6.74
C THR A 466 -42.53 28.41 -7.69
N THR A 467 -42.45 27.31 -8.45
CA THR A 467 -43.56 26.81 -9.27
C THR A 467 -44.51 25.90 -8.50
N LYS A 468 -44.03 25.25 -7.42
CA LYS A 468 -44.74 24.18 -6.72
C LYS A 468 -45.29 24.59 -5.35
N GLN A 469 -46.40 23.96 -4.97
CA GLN A 469 -46.96 24.08 -3.62
C GLN A 469 -46.06 23.43 -2.56
N GLU A 470 -45.60 22.19 -2.80
CA GLU A 470 -44.75 21.42 -1.87
C GLU A 470 -43.47 22.19 -1.43
N ILE A 471 -42.84 22.91 -2.35
CA ILE A 471 -41.63 23.71 -2.08
C ILE A 471 -41.97 24.99 -1.27
N ALA A 472 -43.16 25.57 -1.46
CA ALA A 472 -43.62 26.69 -0.66
C ALA A 472 -44.03 26.27 0.76
N ASP A 473 -44.51 25.04 0.93
CA ASP A 473 -44.77 24.45 2.24
C ASP A 473 -43.44 24.16 2.98
N LEU A 474 -42.41 23.65 2.30
CA LEU A 474 -41.03 23.53 2.84
C LEU A 474 -40.45 24.88 3.27
N LEU A 475 -40.52 25.92 2.40
CA LEU A 475 -40.10 27.27 2.75
C LEU A 475 -40.81 27.78 4.02
N TYR A 476 -42.11 27.52 4.16
CA TYR A 476 -42.87 27.94 5.33
C TYR A 476 -42.45 27.18 6.60
N ALA A 477 -42.23 25.86 6.51
CA ALA A 477 -41.70 25.04 7.61
C ALA A 477 -40.28 25.47 8.03
N SER A 478 -39.43 25.89 7.09
CA SER A 478 -38.09 26.46 7.40
C SER A 478 -38.14 27.81 8.14
N GLY A 479 -39.33 28.38 8.37
CA GLY A 479 -39.55 29.62 9.13
C GLY A 479 -39.64 30.89 8.27
N VAL A 480 -39.78 30.77 6.95
CA VAL A 480 -39.97 31.95 6.08
C VAL A 480 -41.38 32.53 6.24
N ASP A 481 -41.50 33.85 6.42
CA ASP A 481 -42.81 34.53 6.43
C ASP A 481 -43.57 34.24 5.12
N LYS A 482 -44.74 33.62 5.26
CA LYS A 482 -45.71 33.35 4.18
C LYS A 482 -45.94 34.52 3.21
N ASN A 483 -45.86 35.76 3.68
CA ASN A 483 -46.06 36.96 2.86
C ASN A 483 -44.90 37.20 1.87
N LYS A 484 -43.70 36.65 2.15
CA LYS A 484 -42.55 36.66 1.23
C LYS A 484 -42.66 35.60 0.13
N ILE A 485 -43.40 34.52 0.34
CA ILE A 485 -43.45 33.33 -0.54
C ILE A 485 -44.51 33.51 -1.65
N LYS A 486 -44.21 33.04 -2.87
CA LYS A 486 -45.20 32.87 -3.96
C LYS A 486 -45.07 31.52 -4.67
N VAL A 487 -46.22 31.01 -5.11
CA VAL A 487 -46.34 29.84 -5.99
C VAL A 487 -46.90 30.31 -7.34
N GLY A 488 -46.15 30.17 -8.42
CA GLY A 488 -46.64 30.48 -9.78
C GLY A 488 -47.17 31.91 -9.97
N ASN A 489 -46.52 32.91 -9.33
CA ASN A 489 -46.93 34.31 -9.19
C ASN A 489 -48.13 34.61 -8.26
N GLN A 490 -48.73 33.61 -7.61
CA GLN A 490 -49.76 33.83 -6.58
C GLN A 490 -49.10 33.90 -5.20
N SER A 491 -49.56 34.81 -4.32
CA SER A 491 -49.13 34.85 -2.92
C SER A 491 -49.43 33.52 -2.24
N TYR A 492 -48.44 32.96 -1.55
CA TYR A 492 -48.62 31.72 -0.79
C TYR A 492 -49.73 31.88 0.26
N GLN A 493 -50.55 30.85 0.38
CA GLN A 493 -51.59 30.74 1.40
C GLN A 493 -51.34 29.43 2.16
N PRO A 494 -50.64 29.47 3.31
CA PRO A 494 -50.50 28.28 4.14
C PRO A 494 -51.87 27.85 4.67
N ALA A 495 -51.92 26.66 5.24
CA ALA A 495 -52.92 26.34 6.24
C ALA A 495 -52.94 27.41 7.37
N SER A 496 -54.00 27.44 8.17
CA SER A 496 -54.12 28.36 9.31
C SER A 496 -52.85 28.36 10.16
N SER A 497 -52.40 29.55 10.58
CA SER A 497 -51.18 29.77 11.38
C SER A 497 -50.99 28.70 12.45
N PRO A 498 -49.76 28.16 12.62
CA PRO A 498 -49.51 26.98 13.43
C PRO A 498 -50.17 27.09 14.80
N GLN A 499 -51.10 26.17 15.06
CA GLN A 499 -51.77 26.06 16.33
C GLN A 499 -50.91 25.17 17.24
N GLU A 500 -50.49 25.70 18.38
CA GLU A 500 -49.79 24.92 19.39
C GLU A 500 -50.77 24.39 20.45
N PHE A 501 -50.53 23.17 20.93
CA PHE A 501 -51.28 22.53 22.01
C PHE A 501 -50.42 21.44 22.66
N SER A 502 -50.78 21.04 23.88
CA SER A 502 -50.14 19.92 24.59
C SER A 502 -51.11 18.74 24.70
N ASP A 503 -50.60 17.52 24.67
CA ASP A 503 -51.33 16.31 25.05
C ASP A 503 -50.44 15.47 25.98
N GLY A 504 -50.88 15.31 27.23
CA GLY A 504 -50.00 14.90 28.32
C GLY A 504 -48.84 15.88 28.52
N ASP A 505 -47.62 15.32 28.64
CA ASP A 505 -46.38 16.08 28.86
C ASP A 505 -45.66 16.48 27.54
N MET A 506 -46.27 16.19 26.38
CA MET A 506 -45.72 16.49 25.05
C MET A 506 -46.39 17.73 24.45
N GLU A 507 -45.57 18.62 23.87
CA GLU A 507 -46.01 19.84 23.18
C GLU A 507 -45.95 19.66 21.66
N TYR A 508 -47.01 20.10 20.97
CA TYR A 508 -47.21 19.89 19.55
C TYR A 508 -47.53 21.19 18.82
N GLN A 509 -47.04 21.32 17.60
CA GLN A 509 -47.34 22.41 16.67
C GLN A 509 -48.01 21.86 15.41
N VAL A 510 -49.17 22.42 15.03
CA VAL A 510 -49.88 22.07 13.78
C VAL A 510 -49.14 22.63 12.58
N ILE A 511 -48.51 21.73 11.80
CA ILE A 511 -47.72 22.06 10.61
C ILE A 511 -48.50 21.87 9.29
N GLY A 512 -49.66 21.21 9.33
CA GLY A 512 -50.46 20.93 8.12
C GLY A 512 -51.96 20.77 8.37
N SER A 513 -52.68 20.21 7.40
CA SER A 513 -54.13 19.99 7.47
C SER A 513 -54.55 18.94 8.51
N ASP A 514 -53.66 18.01 8.81
CA ASP A 514 -53.93 16.82 9.62
C ASP A 514 -52.62 16.26 10.21
N THR A 515 -51.59 17.09 10.29
CA THR A 515 -50.23 16.75 10.74
C THR A 515 -49.70 17.74 11.78
N VAL A 516 -48.88 17.24 12.70
CA VAL A 516 -48.18 18.00 13.74
C VAL A 516 -46.70 17.62 13.83
N ALA A 517 -45.88 18.59 14.24
CA ALA A 517 -44.58 18.34 14.83
C ALA A 517 -44.71 18.23 16.36
N LEU A 518 -43.98 17.32 16.99
CA LEU A 518 -43.73 17.35 18.44
C LEU A 518 -42.55 18.29 18.67
N ILE A 519 -42.76 19.39 19.39
CA ILE A 519 -41.79 20.50 19.55
C ILE A 519 -41.14 20.55 20.94
N GLY A 520 -41.64 19.80 21.92
CA GLY A 520 -41.05 19.77 23.26
C GLY A 520 -41.64 18.68 24.16
N TYR A 521 -40.88 18.31 25.19
CA TYR A 521 -41.29 17.41 26.27
C TYR A 521 -41.00 18.01 27.65
N ASN A 522 -42.02 18.03 28.51
CA ASN A 522 -41.99 18.61 29.86
C ASN A 522 -42.14 17.58 30.98
N GLY A 523 -42.13 16.28 30.66
CA GLY A 523 -42.31 15.21 31.62
C GLY A 523 -41.02 14.82 32.36
N ASN A 524 -41.10 13.75 33.15
CA ASN A 524 -39.99 13.27 33.98
C ASN A 524 -39.06 12.30 33.21
N SER A 525 -37.90 12.01 33.83
CA SER A 525 -36.86 11.09 33.35
C SER A 525 -37.20 9.60 33.48
N ASP A 526 -38.05 9.24 34.43
CA ASP A 526 -38.14 7.85 34.94
C ASP A 526 -39.28 7.03 34.28
N THR A 527 -39.50 7.21 32.98
CA THR A 527 -40.63 6.60 32.23
C THR A 527 -40.27 6.22 30.79
N ASP A 528 -40.88 5.15 30.28
CA ASP A 528 -40.92 4.84 28.86
C ASP A 528 -41.62 5.95 28.05
N ILE A 529 -41.04 6.31 26.90
CA ILE A 529 -41.55 7.35 26.00
C ILE A 529 -42.16 6.69 24.78
N SER A 530 -43.49 6.71 24.68
CA SER A 530 -44.21 6.31 23.47
C SER A 530 -44.87 7.53 22.83
N ILE A 531 -44.34 7.95 21.69
CA ILE A 531 -44.88 9.05 20.90
C ILE A 531 -45.95 8.47 19.95
N PRO A 532 -47.22 8.92 20.03
CA PRO A 532 -48.31 8.24 19.32
C PRO A 532 -48.38 8.62 17.83
N ASP A 533 -48.75 7.67 16.97
CA ASP A 533 -49.07 7.92 15.54
C ASP A 533 -50.06 9.08 15.34
N LYS A 534 -50.95 9.30 16.33
CA LYS A 534 -52.00 10.32 16.34
C LYS A 534 -52.23 10.91 17.72
N VAL A 535 -52.32 12.23 17.76
CA VAL A 535 -52.60 13.05 18.95
C VAL A 535 -53.90 13.84 18.72
N THR A 536 -54.62 14.23 19.78
CA THR A 536 -55.88 14.99 19.63
C THR A 536 -55.87 16.26 20.45
N ASP A 537 -55.94 17.40 19.77
CA ASP A 537 -56.14 18.69 20.43
C ASP A 537 -57.51 18.71 21.12
N GLN A 538 -57.49 18.76 22.45
CA GLN A 538 -58.68 18.77 23.29
C GLN A 538 -59.52 20.07 23.15
N ALA A 539 -58.93 21.16 22.64
CA ALA A 539 -59.62 22.44 22.45
C ALA A 539 -60.47 22.48 21.17
N SER A 540 -59.96 21.96 20.04
CA SER A 540 -60.73 21.85 18.78
C SER A 540 -61.44 20.50 18.61
N GLY A 541 -61.03 19.47 19.35
CA GLY A 541 -61.46 18.08 19.16
C GLY A 541 -60.91 17.44 17.88
N ARG A 542 -59.85 17.99 17.30
CA ARG A 542 -59.24 17.53 16.04
C ARG A 542 -58.05 16.63 16.31
N THR A 543 -58.07 15.45 15.68
CA THR A 543 -56.94 14.52 15.67
C THR A 543 -55.99 14.86 14.52
N TYR A 544 -54.70 14.86 14.82
CA TYR A 544 -53.59 15.05 13.88
C TYR A 544 -52.66 13.83 13.94
N SER A 545 -51.94 13.53 12.86
CA SER A 545 -50.83 12.56 12.88
C SER A 545 -49.52 13.24 13.25
N VAL A 546 -48.69 12.57 14.05
CA VAL A 546 -47.36 13.07 14.41
C VAL A 546 -46.39 12.70 13.30
N THR A 547 -45.91 13.70 12.57
CA THR A 547 -45.08 13.49 11.36
C THR A 547 -43.69 14.11 11.45
N GLN A 548 -43.41 14.90 12.49
CA GLN A 548 -42.07 15.42 12.76
C GLN A 548 -41.80 15.41 14.27
N ILE A 549 -40.54 15.30 14.65
CA ILE A 549 -40.02 15.62 15.98
C ILE A 549 -39.03 16.76 15.78
N GLY A 550 -39.27 17.91 16.41
CA GLY A 550 -38.46 19.11 16.24
C GLY A 550 -37.11 19.02 16.94
N SER A 551 -36.18 19.86 16.50
CA SER A 551 -34.83 19.98 17.05
C SER A 551 -34.88 20.19 18.57
N SER A 552 -34.01 19.49 19.30
CA SER A 552 -33.91 19.53 20.77
C SER A 552 -35.18 19.19 21.60
N ALA A 553 -36.24 18.61 21.01
CA ALA A 553 -37.52 18.38 21.71
C ALA A 553 -37.39 17.57 23.03
N PHE A 554 -36.48 16.60 23.08
CA PHE A 554 -36.09 15.80 24.25
C PHE A 554 -34.62 16.00 24.65
N TYR A 555 -33.99 17.14 24.29
CA TYR A 555 -32.60 17.45 24.64
C TYR A 555 -32.38 17.48 26.17
N TYR A 556 -31.35 16.78 26.64
CA TYR A 556 -30.87 16.78 28.03
C TYR A 556 -31.99 16.53 29.07
N LYS A 557 -32.85 15.54 28.81
CA LYS A 557 -33.96 15.16 29.71
C LYS A 557 -33.60 14.02 30.66
N ALA A 558 -32.42 13.41 30.50
CA ALA A 558 -31.94 12.26 31.27
C ALA A 558 -32.94 11.08 31.33
N ILE A 559 -33.70 10.86 30.26
CA ILE A 559 -34.76 9.83 30.19
C ILE A 559 -34.14 8.43 30.26
N THR A 560 -34.71 7.55 31.09
CA THR A 560 -34.17 6.20 31.38
C THR A 560 -35.01 5.03 30.84
N GLY A 561 -36.24 5.29 30.41
CA GLY A 561 -37.12 4.27 29.83
C GLY A 561 -36.77 3.92 28.38
N SER A 562 -37.59 3.10 27.76
CA SER A 562 -37.51 2.80 26.32
C SER A 562 -38.13 3.91 25.45
N LEU A 563 -37.78 3.95 24.15
CA LEU A 563 -38.34 4.89 23.18
C LEU A 563 -39.14 4.15 22.10
N HIS A 564 -40.35 4.63 21.82
CA HIS A 564 -41.18 4.17 20.70
C HIS A 564 -41.59 5.37 19.84
N LEU A 565 -41.08 5.40 18.61
CA LEU A 565 -41.37 6.41 17.59
C LEU A 565 -42.66 6.08 16.81
N PRO A 566 -43.39 7.09 16.29
CA PRO A 566 -44.65 6.86 15.58
C PRO A 566 -44.41 6.42 14.13
N ASN A 567 -45.25 5.51 13.63
CA ASN A 567 -45.22 4.99 12.26
C ASN A 567 -45.54 6.05 11.19
N THR A 568 -45.97 7.24 11.61
CA THR A 568 -46.25 8.41 10.76
C THR A 568 -45.11 9.42 10.69
N LEU A 569 -44.00 9.19 11.40
CA LEU A 569 -42.83 10.09 11.45
C LEU A 569 -42.15 10.22 10.08
N VAL A 570 -41.82 11.45 9.68
CA VAL A 570 -41.15 11.77 8.39
C VAL A 570 -39.78 12.39 8.62
N SER A 571 -39.61 13.21 9.67
CA SER A 571 -38.29 13.75 10.05
C SER A 571 -38.06 13.79 11.57
N ILE A 572 -36.79 13.71 11.96
CA ILE A 572 -36.28 13.90 13.32
C ILE A 572 -35.24 15.03 13.26
N GLY A 573 -35.46 16.08 14.06
CA GLY A 573 -34.63 17.27 14.05
C GLY A 573 -33.33 17.17 14.83
N ASP A 574 -32.48 18.17 14.61
CA ASP A 574 -31.16 18.36 15.21
C ASP A 574 -31.19 18.18 16.74
N SER A 575 -30.29 17.35 17.26
CA SER A 575 -30.15 17.12 18.69
C SER A 575 -31.45 16.64 19.42
N ALA A 576 -32.46 16.11 18.70
CA ALA A 576 -33.81 15.88 19.21
C ALA A 576 -33.91 15.00 20.47
N PHE A 577 -33.07 13.97 20.58
CA PHE A 577 -32.98 13.04 21.73
C PHE A 577 -31.60 13.05 22.40
N ASN A 578 -30.78 14.06 22.11
CA ASN A 578 -29.40 14.20 22.59
C ASN A 578 -29.30 14.21 24.14
N LYS A 579 -28.29 13.52 24.67
CA LYS A 579 -27.93 13.41 26.10
C LYS A 579 -29.09 12.92 26.96
N ASN A 580 -29.46 11.65 26.74
CA ASN A 580 -30.42 10.89 27.53
C ASN A 580 -29.77 9.57 28.01
N ASN A 581 -30.56 8.64 28.54
CA ASN A 581 -30.09 7.35 29.04
C ASN A 581 -31.13 6.25 28.71
N PHE A 582 -31.69 6.31 27.50
CA PHE A 582 -32.76 5.41 27.04
C PHE A 582 -32.35 3.93 27.15
N THR A 583 -33.30 3.02 27.29
CA THR A 583 -33.00 1.58 27.45
C THR A 583 -33.71 0.71 26.41
N GLY A 584 -33.09 -0.42 26.07
CA GLY A 584 -33.60 -1.33 25.04
C GLY A 584 -33.28 -0.87 23.60
N ASP A 585 -34.09 -1.35 22.67
CA ASP A 585 -33.88 -1.22 21.22
C ASP A 585 -34.40 0.12 20.67
N LEU A 586 -33.82 0.59 19.57
CA LEU A 586 -34.34 1.71 18.77
C LEU A 586 -34.76 1.23 17.37
N THR A 587 -36.01 1.50 17.01
CA THR A 587 -36.51 1.34 15.64
C THR A 587 -36.86 2.70 15.05
N ILE A 588 -36.15 3.08 13.98
CA ILE A 588 -36.50 4.24 13.15
C ILE A 588 -37.56 3.77 12.14
N PRO A 589 -38.80 4.31 12.15
CA PRO A 589 -39.89 3.78 11.34
C PRO A 589 -39.72 4.00 9.83
N ALA A 590 -40.28 3.08 9.01
CA ALA A 590 -40.11 3.05 7.55
C ALA A 590 -40.59 4.30 6.77
N SER A 591 -41.24 5.23 7.45
CA SER A 591 -41.75 6.52 6.97
C SER A 591 -40.76 7.67 7.09
N VAL A 592 -39.69 7.52 7.89
CA VAL A 592 -38.64 8.54 8.07
C VAL A 592 -37.83 8.69 6.78
N LEU A 593 -37.65 9.94 6.37
CA LEU A 593 -36.90 10.35 5.18
C LEU A 593 -35.66 11.18 5.54
N HIS A 594 -35.70 11.90 6.67
CA HIS A 594 -34.66 12.83 7.12
C HIS A 594 -34.40 12.65 8.63
N MET A 595 -33.14 12.70 9.02
CA MET A 595 -32.69 12.66 10.42
C MET A 595 -31.45 13.54 10.51
N GLU A 596 -31.58 14.68 11.19
CA GLU A 596 -30.55 15.71 11.28
C GLU A 596 -29.39 15.28 12.21
N ALA A 597 -28.32 16.08 12.25
CA ALA A 597 -27.13 15.83 13.06
C ALA A 597 -27.43 15.70 14.57
N GLU A 598 -26.55 14.99 15.28
CA GLU A 598 -26.62 14.76 16.74
C GLU A 598 -27.94 14.19 17.27
N ALA A 599 -28.88 13.75 16.41
CA ALA A 599 -30.27 13.51 16.80
C ALA A 599 -30.44 12.51 17.96
N PHE A 600 -29.51 11.57 18.13
CA PHE A 600 -29.42 10.64 19.25
C PHE A 600 -28.01 10.62 19.90
N GLU A 601 -27.22 11.69 19.80
CA GLU A 601 -25.90 11.78 20.47
C GLU A 601 -26.03 11.51 21.99
N SER A 602 -25.22 10.60 22.52
CA SER A 602 -25.25 10.16 23.92
C SER A 602 -26.67 9.83 24.42
N ALA A 603 -27.52 9.21 23.58
CA ALA A 603 -28.90 8.87 23.95
C ALA A 603 -28.99 7.65 24.89
N GLY A 604 -27.96 6.80 24.94
CA GLY A 604 -27.76 5.77 25.97
C GLY A 604 -28.45 4.41 25.77
N PHE A 605 -29.08 4.18 24.61
CA PHE A 605 -29.72 2.91 24.23
C PHE A 605 -28.83 1.69 24.46
N THR A 606 -29.45 0.54 24.74
CA THR A 606 -28.70 -0.69 25.10
C THR A 606 -28.92 -1.88 24.18
N GLY A 607 -29.94 -1.84 23.32
CA GLY A 607 -30.41 -2.95 22.49
C GLY A 607 -29.94 -2.91 21.04
N ASP A 608 -30.80 -3.40 20.13
CA ASP A 608 -30.62 -3.35 18.68
C ASP A 608 -30.90 -1.93 18.12
N LEU A 609 -30.28 -1.58 16.99
CA LEU A 609 -30.68 -0.44 16.15
C LEU A 609 -31.21 -0.95 14.80
N THR A 610 -32.50 -0.72 14.55
CA THR A 610 -33.13 -0.99 13.24
C THR A 610 -33.55 0.29 12.56
N ILE A 611 -32.92 0.61 11.43
CA ILE A 611 -33.29 1.74 10.58
C ILE A 611 -34.13 1.23 9.41
N GLU A 612 -35.46 1.28 9.55
CA GLU A 612 -36.36 0.96 8.45
C GLU A 612 -36.48 2.14 7.46
N GLY A 613 -36.89 1.86 6.22
CA GLY A 613 -37.47 2.88 5.34
C GLY A 613 -36.60 3.30 4.15
N LYS A 614 -36.45 4.62 3.98
CA LYS A 614 -35.92 5.26 2.76
C LYS A 614 -34.82 6.30 3.02
N LEU A 615 -34.21 6.26 4.20
CA LEU A 615 -33.13 7.15 4.57
C LEU A 615 -31.96 7.00 3.58
N THR A 616 -31.53 8.10 2.94
CA THR A 616 -30.48 8.09 1.91
C THR A 616 -29.11 8.56 2.42
N LYS A 617 -29.09 9.26 3.55
CA LYS A 617 -27.93 9.82 4.24
C LYS A 617 -28.11 9.62 5.75
N LEU A 618 -27.05 9.26 6.47
CA LEU A 618 -26.93 9.52 7.90
C LEU A 618 -26.06 10.76 8.08
N ASP A 619 -26.59 11.77 8.77
CA ASP A 619 -25.83 12.98 9.13
C ASP A 619 -24.82 12.70 10.26
N ASP A 620 -23.94 13.67 10.51
CA ASP A 620 -22.81 13.55 11.41
C ASP A 620 -23.26 13.48 12.89
N TYR A 621 -22.49 12.78 13.74
CA TYR A 621 -22.76 12.53 15.17
C TYR A 621 -24.11 11.87 15.52
N VAL A 622 -24.91 11.44 14.53
CA VAL A 622 -26.33 11.11 14.69
C VAL A 622 -26.61 10.01 15.73
N PHE A 623 -25.72 9.02 15.90
CA PHE A 623 -25.72 8.03 16.98
C PHE A 623 -24.37 7.98 17.75
N PHE A 624 -23.60 9.07 17.80
CA PHE A 624 -22.34 9.12 18.57
C PHE A 624 -22.60 8.81 20.06
N GLU A 625 -21.77 7.97 20.68
CA GLU A 625 -21.89 7.53 22.09
C GLU A 625 -23.28 6.94 22.46
N CYS A 626 -24.04 6.40 21.49
CA CYS A 626 -25.39 5.92 21.76
C CYS A 626 -25.47 4.72 22.73
N GLY A 627 -24.39 3.97 22.94
CA GLY A 627 -24.33 2.87 23.93
C GLY A 627 -24.89 1.50 23.46
N PHE A 628 -25.39 1.39 22.22
CA PHE A 628 -26.00 0.17 21.69
C PHE A 628 -25.12 -1.08 21.88
N THR A 629 -25.72 -2.23 22.22
CA THR A 629 -25.00 -3.51 22.35
C THR A 629 -25.59 -4.65 21.49
N GLY A 630 -26.74 -4.40 20.85
CA GLY A 630 -27.39 -5.34 19.95
C GLY A 630 -26.90 -5.25 18.50
N ALA A 631 -27.70 -5.76 17.57
CA ALA A 631 -27.40 -5.76 16.14
C ALA A 631 -27.70 -4.40 15.48
N LEU A 632 -26.99 -4.11 14.38
CA LEU A 632 -27.24 -2.95 13.51
C LEU A 632 -27.91 -3.40 12.20
N SER A 633 -29.01 -2.75 11.83
CA SER A 633 -29.74 -2.96 10.57
C SER A 633 -29.95 -1.64 9.83
N LEU A 634 -29.45 -1.56 8.59
CA LEU A 634 -29.42 -0.35 7.74
C LEU A 634 -30.29 -0.54 6.48
N PRO A 635 -30.91 0.52 5.94
CA PRO A 635 -31.79 0.40 4.78
C PRO A 635 -31.02 0.35 3.46
N ASP A 636 -31.48 -0.45 2.49
CA ASP A 636 -30.92 -0.59 1.12
C ASP A 636 -30.79 0.75 0.35
N THR A 637 -31.45 1.80 0.81
CA THR A 637 -31.46 3.14 0.19
C THR A 637 -30.33 4.05 0.65
N LEU A 638 -29.57 3.67 1.68
CA LEU A 638 -28.51 4.48 2.25
C LEU A 638 -27.32 4.58 1.27
N THR A 639 -26.79 5.80 1.12
CA THR A 639 -25.69 6.11 0.18
C THR A 639 -24.45 6.75 0.83
N TYR A 640 -24.60 7.23 2.07
CA TYR A 640 -23.62 8.04 2.81
C TYR A 640 -23.77 7.77 4.32
N ILE A 641 -22.64 7.67 5.02
CA ILE A 641 -22.55 7.62 6.48
C ILE A 641 -21.62 8.74 6.94
N GLY A 642 -22.14 9.64 7.77
CA GLY A 642 -21.44 10.85 8.22
C GLY A 642 -20.32 10.63 9.23
N ALA A 643 -19.68 11.74 9.60
CA ALA A 643 -18.59 11.80 10.55
C ALA A 643 -19.05 11.38 11.95
N ASP A 644 -18.25 10.57 12.63
CA ASP A 644 -18.50 10.04 13.98
C ASP A 644 -19.87 9.32 14.15
N ALA A 645 -20.59 8.99 13.07
CA ALA A 645 -22.04 8.72 13.09
C ALA A 645 -22.50 7.54 13.95
N PHE A 646 -21.68 6.48 14.12
CA PHE A 646 -21.91 5.35 15.03
C PHE A 646 -20.76 5.18 16.04
N LYS A 647 -19.92 6.20 16.21
CA LYS A 647 -18.74 6.13 17.05
C LYS A 647 -19.08 5.79 18.50
N ASP A 648 -18.20 4.98 19.12
CA ASP A 648 -18.32 4.48 20.49
C ASP A 648 -19.63 3.67 20.75
N CYS A 649 -20.24 3.11 19.70
CA CYS A 649 -21.32 2.13 19.80
C CYS A 649 -20.81 0.69 19.82
N GLY A 650 -21.24 -0.10 20.82
CA GLY A 650 -20.85 -1.50 21.02
C GLY A 650 -21.66 -2.52 20.21
N PHE A 651 -22.05 -2.21 18.97
CA PHE A 651 -22.87 -3.10 18.13
C PHE A 651 -22.26 -4.50 17.97
N THR A 652 -23.10 -5.53 18.01
CA THR A 652 -22.71 -6.94 17.90
C THR A 652 -23.20 -7.60 16.61
N GLY A 653 -22.67 -8.79 16.30
CA GLY A 653 -22.92 -9.49 15.03
C GLY A 653 -22.06 -8.94 13.88
N SER A 654 -22.41 -9.23 12.63
CA SER A 654 -21.65 -8.80 11.46
C SER A 654 -22.23 -7.53 10.85
N LEU A 655 -21.40 -6.49 10.68
CA LEU A 655 -21.78 -5.27 9.97
C LEU A 655 -22.18 -5.59 8.52
N GLN A 656 -23.37 -5.15 8.10
CA GLN A 656 -23.87 -5.30 6.73
C GLN A 656 -24.13 -3.91 6.15
N LEU A 657 -23.23 -3.46 5.27
CA LEU A 657 -23.33 -2.16 4.61
C LEU A 657 -24.20 -2.25 3.34
N PRO A 658 -25.20 -1.36 3.16
CA PRO A 658 -26.05 -1.33 1.97
C PRO A 658 -25.26 -1.20 0.66
N ALA A 659 -25.73 -1.86 -0.40
CA ALA A 659 -25.05 -1.83 -1.70
C ALA A 659 -24.99 -0.43 -2.36
N GLY A 660 -25.77 0.53 -1.85
CA GLY A 660 -25.79 1.92 -2.30
C GLY A 660 -24.72 2.83 -1.67
N ILE A 661 -23.98 2.39 -0.64
CA ILE A 661 -22.99 3.24 0.04
C ILE A 661 -21.86 3.62 -0.92
N THR A 662 -21.59 4.91 -1.00
CA THR A 662 -20.54 5.52 -1.84
C THR A 662 -19.48 6.27 -1.03
N TYR A 663 -19.81 6.67 0.20
CA TYR A 663 -18.95 7.38 1.15
C TYR A 663 -19.16 6.80 2.57
N ILE A 664 -18.04 6.59 3.27
CA ILE A 664 -17.98 6.31 4.71
C ILE A 664 -16.98 7.32 5.26
N ASP A 665 -17.43 8.25 6.10
CA ASP A 665 -16.63 9.43 6.47
C ASP A 665 -15.76 9.20 7.73
N ALA A 666 -15.12 10.29 8.18
CA ALA A 666 -14.31 10.38 9.38
C ALA A 666 -14.91 9.62 10.58
N ALA A 667 -14.14 8.71 11.19
CA ALA A 667 -14.51 8.04 12.44
C ALA A 667 -15.90 7.35 12.49
N SER A 668 -16.57 7.08 11.35
CA SER A 668 -17.98 6.63 11.31
C SER A 668 -18.31 5.45 12.22
N PHE A 669 -17.38 4.50 12.39
CA PHE A 669 -17.49 3.34 13.29
C PHE A 669 -16.31 3.26 14.29
N TYR A 670 -15.71 4.39 14.66
CA TYR A 670 -14.62 4.44 15.64
C TYR A 670 -15.03 3.73 16.94
N ASN A 671 -14.16 2.85 17.43
CA ASN A 671 -14.33 2.04 18.64
C ASN A 671 -15.54 1.07 18.62
N CYS A 672 -16.11 0.75 17.45
CA CYS A 672 -17.10 -0.32 17.30
C CYS A 672 -16.45 -1.72 17.37
N SER A 673 -15.77 -2.01 18.49
CA SER A 673 -14.96 -3.22 18.73
C SER A 673 -15.77 -4.52 18.82
N SER A 674 -17.08 -4.43 19.09
CA SER A 674 -17.98 -5.57 19.30
C SER A 674 -18.54 -6.21 18.01
N PHE A 675 -18.30 -5.62 16.84
CA PHE A 675 -18.63 -6.26 15.56
C PHE A 675 -17.81 -7.54 15.35
N THR A 676 -18.35 -8.50 14.60
CA THR A 676 -17.78 -9.85 14.44
C THR A 676 -17.89 -10.37 13.01
N GLY A 677 -16.88 -11.11 12.55
CA GLY A 677 -16.88 -11.72 11.22
C GLY A 677 -16.38 -10.77 10.11
N THR A 678 -16.63 -11.12 8.85
CA THR A 678 -15.99 -10.41 7.72
C THR A 678 -16.60 -9.05 7.43
N LEU A 679 -15.78 -8.00 7.46
CA LEU A 679 -16.13 -6.68 6.94
C LEU A 679 -16.24 -6.72 5.41
N GLN A 680 -17.44 -6.52 4.89
CA GLN A 680 -17.72 -6.50 3.44
C GLN A 680 -18.06 -5.07 3.01
N LEU A 681 -17.15 -4.45 2.24
CA LEU A 681 -17.32 -3.08 1.74
C LEU A 681 -18.07 -3.07 0.40
N PRO A 682 -19.11 -2.23 0.23
CA PRO A 682 -19.87 -2.14 -1.02
C PRO A 682 -19.01 -1.71 -2.21
N ALA A 683 -19.24 -2.32 -3.38
CA ALA A 683 -18.46 -2.08 -4.59
C ALA A 683 -18.51 -0.63 -5.14
N GLY A 684 -19.41 0.21 -4.61
CA GLY A 684 -19.56 1.62 -4.94
C GLY A 684 -18.84 2.60 -4.02
N VAL A 685 -18.18 2.14 -2.94
CA VAL A 685 -17.43 3.02 -2.02
C VAL A 685 -16.23 3.63 -2.75
N ASN A 686 -16.14 4.96 -2.73
CA ASN A 686 -15.06 5.75 -3.36
C ASN A 686 -14.10 6.35 -2.33
N TYR A 687 -14.56 6.50 -1.09
CA TYR A 687 -13.85 7.15 0.00
C TYR A 687 -14.09 6.41 1.32
N ILE A 688 -13.03 6.27 2.10
CA ILE A 688 -13.04 5.83 3.49
C ILE A 688 -12.22 6.87 4.26
N GLY A 689 -12.88 7.56 5.19
CA GLY A 689 -12.27 8.62 5.99
C GLY A 689 -11.15 8.13 6.91
N TYR A 690 -10.51 9.08 7.58
CA TYR A 690 -9.58 8.78 8.66
C TYR A 690 -10.35 8.19 9.84
N TYR A 691 -9.74 7.28 10.60
CA TYR A 691 -10.35 6.56 11.73
C TYR A 691 -11.65 5.76 11.47
N SER A 692 -12.17 5.62 10.24
CA SER A 692 -13.54 5.13 9.99
C SER A 692 -13.92 3.79 10.63
N PHE A 693 -12.96 2.87 10.84
CA PHE A 693 -13.11 1.60 11.56
C PHE A 693 -12.02 1.41 12.63
N PHE A 694 -11.53 2.49 13.22
CA PHE A 694 -10.50 2.44 14.27
C PHE A 694 -10.97 1.60 15.47
N ASN A 695 -10.09 0.73 15.99
CA ASN A 695 -10.34 -0.19 17.10
C ASN A 695 -11.54 -1.15 16.89
N CYS A 696 -11.91 -1.45 15.63
CA CYS A 696 -12.91 -2.48 15.31
C CYS A 696 -12.32 -3.92 15.34
N GLY A 697 -11.68 -4.30 16.45
CA GLY A 697 -10.85 -5.50 16.55
C GLY A 697 -11.55 -6.85 16.34
N GLY A 698 -12.89 -6.93 16.46
CA GLY A 698 -13.64 -8.17 16.26
C GLY A 698 -13.93 -8.53 14.80
N PHE A 699 -13.63 -7.67 13.82
CA PHE A 699 -13.69 -8.05 12.40
C PHE A 699 -12.63 -9.12 12.07
N THR A 700 -12.98 -10.09 11.22
CA THR A 700 -12.10 -11.21 10.85
C THR A 700 -12.11 -11.52 9.35
N GLY A 701 -11.17 -12.34 8.88
CA GLY A 701 -11.09 -12.70 7.45
C GLY A 701 -10.26 -11.72 6.62
N ALA A 702 -10.24 -11.93 5.30
CA ALA A 702 -9.54 -11.06 4.36
C ALA A 702 -10.39 -9.84 3.97
N LEU A 703 -9.92 -8.64 4.29
CA LEU A 703 -10.52 -7.38 3.87
C LEU A 703 -10.32 -7.15 2.37
N GLN A 704 -11.40 -6.87 1.63
CA GLN A 704 -11.36 -6.62 0.19
C GLN A 704 -11.76 -5.17 -0.09
N LEU A 705 -10.83 -4.36 -0.58
CA LEU A 705 -11.11 -2.94 -0.85
C LEU A 705 -11.71 -2.75 -2.26
N PRO A 706 -12.84 -2.04 -2.38
CA PRO A 706 -13.54 -1.89 -3.65
C PRO A 706 -12.76 -1.00 -4.63
N LYS A 707 -12.85 -1.35 -5.92
CA LYS A 707 -12.04 -0.73 -6.99
C LYS A 707 -12.15 0.79 -7.15
N PRO A 708 -13.23 1.52 -6.77
CA PRO A 708 -13.27 2.98 -6.95
C PRO A 708 -12.39 3.77 -5.97
N ILE A 709 -11.92 3.16 -4.87
CA ILE A 709 -11.10 3.85 -3.86
C ILE A 709 -9.78 4.34 -4.46
N THR A 710 -9.49 5.63 -4.25
CA THR A 710 -8.23 6.28 -4.65
C THR A 710 -7.36 6.70 -3.46
N GLU A 711 -7.96 6.95 -2.30
CA GLU A 711 -7.29 7.33 -1.05
C GLU A 711 -7.97 6.61 0.11
N ILE A 712 -7.18 6.17 1.10
CA ILE A 712 -7.68 5.65 2.37
C ILE A 712 -7.15 6.55 3.49
N GLY A 713 -8.03 7.02 4.36
CA GLY A 713 -7.67 7.89 5.46
C GLY A 713 -6.73 7.26 6.49
N GLU A 714 -6.08 8.12 7.27
CA GLU A 714 -5.18 7.75 8.35
C GLU A 714 -5.88 6.88 9.41
N MET A 715 -5.18 5.83 9.87
CA MET A 715 -5.65 4.89 10.89
C MET A 715 -7.04 4.26 10.63
N ALA A 716 -7.52 4.25 9.37
CA ALA A 716 -8.89 3.87 9.03
C ALA A 716 -9.31 2.44 9.44
N PHE A 717 -8.36 1.51 9.57
CA PHE A 717 -8.55 0.14 10.07
C PHE A 717 -7.52 -0.21 11.17
N TYR A 718 -6.90 0.78 11.82
CA TYR A 718 -5.96 0.52 12.91
C TYR A 718 -6.70 -0.12 14.10
N GLY A 719 -6.13 -1.16 14.71
CA GLY A 719 -6.82 -1.95 15.74
C GLY A 719 -7.89 -2.90 15.20
N CYS A 720 -7.97 -3.15 13.89
CA CYS A 720 -8.76 -4.25 13.31
C CYS A 720 -7.99 -5.59 13.37
N ASP A 721 -7.50 -5.96 14.55
CA ASP A 721 -6.44 -6.97 14.70
C ASP A 721 -6.88 -8.42 14.41
N GLY A 722 -8.18 -8.67 14.27
CA GLY A 722 -8.73 -9.97 13.86
C GLY A 722 -8.69 -10.24 12.35
N LEU A 723 -8.31 -9.26 11.51
CA LEU A 723 -8.23 -9.42 10.05
C LEU A 723 -7.04 -10.33 9.65
N ASP A 724 -7.28 -11.26 8.72
CA ASP A 724 -6.26 -12.20 8.24
C ASP A 724 -5.32 -11.57 7.18
N SER A 725 -5.82 -10.58 6.43
CA SER A 725 -5.10 -9.87 5.34
C SER A 725 -5.95 -8.71 4.80
N ALA A 726 -5.35 -7.83 4.01
CA ALA A 726 -6.07 -6.87 3.18
C ALA A 726 -5.63 -6.92 1.70
N HIS A 727 -6.58 -6.71 0.78
CA HIS A 727 -6.33 -6.60 -0.65
C HIS A 727 -6.71 -5.22 -1.18
N LEU A 728 -5.72 -4.49 -1.71
CA LEU A 728 -5.84 -3.12 -2.17
C LEU A 728 -6.12 -3.08 -3.69
N GLY A 729 -7.22 -2.41 -4.07
CA GLY A 729 -7.62 -2.25 -5.47
C GLY A 729 -6.66 -1.37 -6.30
N PRO A 730 -6.63 -1.54 -7.64
CA PRO A 730 -5.60 -0.95 -8.51
C PRO A 730 -5.66 0.57 -8.67
N ASN A 731 -6.70 1.24 -8.15
CA ASN A 731 -6.86 2.70 -8.23
C ASN A 731 -6.34 3.46 -7.01
N VAL A 732 -5.94 2.75 -5.94
CA VAL A 732 -5.38 3.37 -4.74
C VAL A 732 -4.08 4.09 -5.10
N GLN A 733 -4.07 5.41 -4.86
CA GLN A 733 -2.94 6.30 -5.13
C GLN A 733 -2.27 6.77 -3.83
N LYS A 734 -2.99 6.70 -2.70
CA LYS A 734 -2.50 7.13 -1.38
C LYS A 734 -3.06 6.24 -0.27
N LEU A 735 -2.20 6.02 0.73
CA LEU A 735 -2.53 5.47 2.04
C LEU A 735 -2.15 6.55 3.08
N GLY A 736 -3.00 6.81 4.07
CA GLY A 736 -2.64 7.64 5.24
C GLY A 736 -1.57 6.98 6.12
N ALA A 737 -1.23 7.59 7.26
CA ALA A 737 -0.40 6.89 8.23
C ALA A 737 -1.18 5.73 8.87
N GLN A 738 -0.50 4.62 9.17
CA GLN A 738 -0.99 3.49 9.99
C GLN A 738 -2.42 3.00 9.65
N VAL A 739 -2.83 3.05 8.37
CA VAL A 739 -4.16 2.63 7.86
C VAL A 739 -4.59 1.24 8.35
N PHE A 740 -3.63 0.32 8.47
CA PHE A 740 -3.83 -1.08 8.86
C PHE A 740 -2.92 -1.44 10.04
N PRO A 741 -3.26 -2.47 10.84
CA PRO A 741 -2.34 -3.03 11.85
C PRO A 741 -1.02 -3.46 11.21
N GLU A 742 0.10 -3.24 11.90
CA GLU A 742 1.45 -3.33 11.31
C GLU A 742 1.82 -4.75 10.84
N SER A 743 1.21 -5.78 11.44
CA SER A 743 1.38 -7.18 11.08
C SER A 743 0.45 -7.68 9.96
N LEU A 744 -0.50 -6.86 9.49
CA LEU A 744 -1.54 -7.30 8.55
C LEU A 744 -0.95 -7.56 7.15
N PRO A 745 -1.08 -8.79 6.58
CA PRO A 745 -0.59 -9.08 5.24
C PRO A 745 -1.33 -8.26 4.17
N LEU A 746 -0.63 -7.29 3.57
CA LEU A 746 -1.16 -6.49 2.46
C LEU A 746 -0.87 -7.15 1.11
N SER A 747 -1.83 -7.07 0.20
CA SER A 747 -1.72 -7.61 -1.16
C SER A 747 -2.37 -6.69 -2.20
N THR A 748 -1.96 -6.84 -3.45
CA THR A 748 -2.62 -6.21 -4.61
C THR A 748 -2.32 -7.03 -5.87
N ASP A 749 -2.97 -6.67 -6.98
CA ASP A 749 -2.65 -7.16 -8.33
C ASP A 749 -2.20 -6.00 -9.26
N SER A 750 -1.69 -4.90 -8.68
CA SER A 750 -1.19 -3.71 -9.37
C SER A 750 0.28 -3.43 -8.98
N PRO A 751 1.23 -3.43 -9.94
CA PRO A 751 2.62 -3.06 -9.69
C PRO A 751 2.79 -1.64 -9.14
N ARG A 752 1.90 -0.72 -9.52
CA ARG A 752 1.88 0.64 -8.97
C ARG A 752 1.46 0.67 -7.50
N VAL A 753 0.38 -0.04 -7.14
CA VAL A 753 -0.08 -0.14 -5.74
C VAL A 753 0.92 -0.93 -4.90
N GLN A 754 1.68 -1.87 -5.47
CA GLN A 754 2.72 -2.58 -4.73
C GLN A 754 3.85 -1.63 -4.28
N LEU A 755 4.32 -0.71 -5.13
CA LEU A 755 5.30 0.30 -4.70
C LEU A 755 4.75 1.19 -3.57
N LEU A 756 3.46 1.52 -3.61
CA LEU A 756 2.78 2.26 -2.54
C LEU A 756 2.70 1.43 -1.23
N ILE A 757 2.38 0.13 -1.31
CA ILE A 757 2.41 -0.81 -0.17
C ILE A 757 3.82 -0.89 0.43
N ASN A 758 4.86 -1.05 -0.40
CA ASN A 758 6.23 -1.17 0.08
C ASN A 758 6.69 0.14 0.76
N THR A 759 6.29 1.29 0.22
CA THR A 759 6.54 2.62 0.82
C THR A 759 5.80 2.78 2.17
N TYR A 760 4.55 2.32 2.24
CA TYR A 760 3.73 2.36 3.46
C TYR A 760 4.26 1.43 4.57
N LEU A 761 4.62 0.19 4.24
CA LEU A 761 5.19 -0.81 5.17
C LEU A 761 6.67 -0.56 5.48
N ASN A 762 7.26 0.50 4.97
CA ASN A 762 8.69 0.83 5.07
C ASN A 762 9.66 -0.23 4.50
N GLN A 763 9.21 -1.06 3.56
CA GLN A 763 9.95 -2.23 3.07
C GLN A 763 10.90 -1.88 1.91
N ASN A 764 12.20 -2.15 2.08
CA ASN A 764 13.20 -2.14 1.00
C ASN A 764 13.02 -3.28 -0.02
N ALA A 765 12.11 -4.21 0.26
CA ALA A 765 11.92 -5.41 -0.55
C ALA A 765 11.29 -5.09 -1.90
N ILE A 766 11.85 -5.65 -2.95
CA ILE A 766 11.17 -5.80 -4.24
C ILE A 766 10.16 -6.95 -4.09
N ALA A 767 9.00 -6.67 -3.49
CA ALA A 767 7.93 -7.63 -3.33
C ALA A 767 7.31 -7.97 -4.70
N ASP A 768 7.41 -9.24 -5.11
CA ASP A 768 6.84 -9.73 -6.38
C ASP A 768 5.31 -9.74 -6.31
N THR A 769 4.67 -8.98 -7.20
CA THR A 769 3.21 -8.81 -7.23
C THR A 769 2.60 -9.35 -8.52
N SER A 770 1.30 -9.13 -8.75
CA SER A 770 0.68 -9.45 -10.05
C SER A 770 0.77 -8.28 -11.02
N TRP A 771 0.70 -8.59 -12.30
CA TRP A 771 0.32 -7.60 -13.33
C TRP A 771 -0.72 -8.23 -14.27
N ASP A 772 -1.84 -7.53 -14.45
CA ASP A 772 -2.99 -7.99 -15.24
C ASP A 772 -3.02 -7.42 -16.68
N GLY A 773 -1.96 -6.69 -17.07
CA GLY A 773 -1.84 -6.04 -18.38
C GLY A 773 -2.68 -4.76 -18.57
N ASN A 774 -3.45 -4.32 -17.55
CA ASN A 774 -4.36 -3.18 -17.70
C ASN A 774 -3.77 -1.82 -17.31
N GLU A 775 -2.63 -1.74 -16.61
CA GLU A 775 -1.92 -0.49 -16.30
C GLU A 775 -0.45 -0.49 -16.76
N ASP A 776 0.16 0.69 -16.77
CA ASP A 776 1.61 0.85 -16.97
C ASP A 776 2.38 0.37 -15.75
N VAL A 777 3.51 -0.30 -15.97
CA VAL A 777 4.40 -0.77 -14.90
C VAL A 777 5.44 0.34 -14.63
N PRO A 778 5.52 0.90 -13.41
CA PRO A 778 6.45 1.98 -13.10
C PRO A 778 7.92 1.52 -13.10
N ASP A 779 8.85 2.47 -13.22
CA ASP A 779 10.28 2.19 -13.14
C ASP A 779 10.60 1.48 -11.78
N GLY A 780 11.40 0.41 -11.82
CA GLY A 780 11.83 -0.39 -10.64
C GLY A 780 10.86 -1.46 -10.12
N ALA A 781 9.61 -1.54 -10.57
CA ALA A 781 8.64 -2.52 -10.07
C ALA A 781 8.85 -3.94 -10.63
N VAL A 782 8.56 -4.97 -9.84
CA VAL A 782 8.62 -6.38 -10.28
C VAL A 782 7.28 -7.07 -10.07
N ALA A 783 6.85 -7.83 -11.08
CA ALA A 783 5.60 -8.58 -11.02
C ALA A 783 5.64 -9.85 -11.87
N THR A 784 5.11 -10.93 -11.31
CA THR A 784 4.87 -12.21 -11.96
C THR A 784 3.42 -12.28 -12.47
N ILE A 785 3.26 -12.61 -13.75
CA ILE A 785 1.95 -12.77 -14.37
C ILE A 785 1.31 -14.09 -13.87
N LYS A 786 0.31 -13.97 -12.99
CA LYS A 786 -0.33 -15.12 -12.30
C LYS A 786 -1.27 -15.95 -13.19
N GLN A 787 -1.72 -15.43 -14.33
CA GLN A 787 -2.68 -16.07 -15.25
C GLN A 787 -2.57 -15.50 -16.67
N ASP A 788 -3.12 -16.19 -17.68
CA ASP A 788 -3.13 -15.72 -19.07
C ASP A 788 -3.64 -14.28 -19.19
N THR A 789 -2.80 -13.40 -19.73
CA THR A 789 -2.93 -11.94 -19.64
C THR A 789 -2.80 -11.30 -21.01
N THR A 790 -3.65 -10.31 -21.31
CA THR A 790 -3.66 -9.62 -22.61
C THR A 790 -3.51 -8.11 -22.44
N VAL A 791 -2.38 -7.57 -22.90
CA VAL A 791 -2.09 -6.13 -22.89
C VAL A 791 -2.86 -5.45 -24.02
N THR A 792 -3.76 -4.54 -23.66
CA THR A 792 -4.65 -3.85 -24.62
C THR A 792 -4.45 -2.33 -24.63
N GLY A 793 -4.39 -1.76 -25.84
CA GLY A 793 -4.04 -0.36 -26.06
C GLY A 793 -2.54 -0.09 -25.84
N ASP A 794 -2.18 1.18 -25.73
CA ASP A 794 -0.79 1.59 -25.50
C ASP A 794 -0.43 1.41 -24.02
N ARG A 795 0.70 0.76 -23.72
CA ARG A 795 1.24 0.58 -22.36
C ARG A 795 2.76 0.70 -22.32
N ARG A 796 3.31 0.93 -21.13
CA ARG A 796 4.75 0.99 -20.86
C ARG A 796 5.16 0.12 -19.67
N ILE A 797 6.32 -0.54 -19.79
CA ILE A 797 7.09 -1.11 -18.69
C ILE A 797 8.30 -0.21 -18.47
N GLY A 798 8.39 0.37 -17.28
CA GLY A 798 9.42 1.30 -16.85
C GLY A 798 10.83 0.70 -16.84
N LYS A 799 11.85 1.56 -16.69
CA LYS A 799 13.25 1.13 -16.55
C LYS A 799 13.43 0.32 -15.27
N GLU A 800 14.38 -0.60 -15.25
CA GLU A 800 14.74 -1.44 -14.07
C GLU A 800 13.60 -2.34 -13.55
N ALA A 801 12.37 -2.16 -14.04
CA ALA A 801 11.24 -3.05 -13.78
C ALA A 801 11.45 -4.43 -14.41
N VAL A 802 10.90 -5.48 -13.79
CA VAL A 802 10.99 -6.86 -14.28
C VAL A 802 9.60 -7.51 -14.28
N ILE A 803 9.11 -7.87 -15.47
CA ILE A 803 7.88 -8.67 -15.60
C ILE A 803 8.25 -10.12 -15.87
N THR A 804 7.82 -11.03 -15.00
CA THR A 804 8.03 -12.48 -15.16
C THR A 804 6.78 -13.11 -15.79
N VAL A 805 6.96 -13.77 -16.93
CA VAL A 805 5.95 -14.65 -17.54
C VAL A 805 6.33 -16.09 -17.18
N PRO A 806 5.74 -16.69 -16.13
CA PRO A 806 6.16 -17.99 -15.61
C PRO A 806 5.75 -19.13 -16.54
N SER A 807 6.39 -20.29 -16.39
CA SER A 807 6.13 -21.44 -17.27
C SER A 807 4.68 -21.91 -17.16
N GLY A 808 4.05 -22.14 -18.32
CA GLY A 808 2.62 -22.46 -18.42
C GLY A 808 1.67 -21.26 -18.55
N VAL A 809 2.13 -20.02 -18.38
CA VAL A 809 1.30 -18.80 -18.56
C VAL A 809 1.58 -18.12 -19.91
N ILE A 810 0.54 -17.50 -20.49
CA ILE A 810 0.61 -16.76 -21.75
C ILE A 810 0.45 -15.25 -21.52
N LEU A 811 1.46 -14.47 -21.92
CA LEU A 811 1.35 -13.02 -22.09
C LEU A 811 1.06 -12.72 -23.57
N THR A 812 -0.06 -12.08 -23.87
CA THR A 812 -0.43 -11.62 -25.23
C THR A 812 -0.36 -10.10 -25.31
N VAL A 813 0.33 -9.57 -26.32
CA VAL A 813 0.43 -8.14 -26.62
C VAL A 813 -0.35 -7.84 -27.89
N ASP A 814 -1.58 -7.37 -27.74
CA ASP A 814 -2.46 -6.95 -28.84
C ASP A 814 -2.32 -5.45 -29.14
N GLY A 815 -1.91 -4.66 -28.15
CA GLY A 815 -1.65 -3.22 -28.26
C GLY A 815 -0.20 -2.86 -28.59
N ASN A 816 0.21 -1.67 -28.19
CA ASN A 816 1.60 -1.19 -28.30
C ASN A 816 2.26 -1.17 -26.92
N LEU A 817 3.24 -2.04 -26.69
CA LEU A 817 3.94 -2.15 -25.41
C LEU A 817 5.38 -1.61 -25.53
N VAL A 818 5.64 -0.49 -24.84
CA VAL A 818 6.98 0.11 -24.71
C VAL A 818 7.70 -0.53 -23.53
N VAL A 819 8.74 -1.31 -23.76
CA VAL A 819 9.52 -1.99 -22.72
C VAL A 819 10.86 -1.27 -22.57
N ASP A 820 11.03 -0.53 -21.48
CA ASP A 820 12.32 0.08 -21.10
C ASP A 820 13.07 -0.73 -20.02
N GLY A 821 12.36 -1.61 -19.31
CA GLY A 821 12.90 -2.56 -18.32
C GLY A 821 13.14 -3.96 -18.90
N THR A 822 12.77 -4.99 -18.15
CA THR A 822 12.98 -6.40 -18.49
C THR A 822 11.67 -7.17 -18.54
N ILE A 823 11.51 -8.06 -19.51
CA ILE A 823 10.52 -9.15 -19.44
C ILE A 823 11.28 -10.47 -19.42
N SER A 824 11.14 -11.25 -18.35
CA SER A 824 11.64 -12.62 -18.25
C SER A 824 10.55 -13.59 -18.70
N VAL A 825 10.86 -14.50 -19.62
CA VAL A 825 9.89 -15.41 -20.25
C VAL A 825 10.31 -16.85 -20.05
N GLU A 826 9.60 -17.55 -19.16
CA GLU A 826 9.61 -19.03 -19.00
C GLU A 826 8.31 -19.66 -19.55
N GLY A 827 7.27 -18.86 -19.74
CA GLY A 827 6.01 -19.21 -20.40
C GLY A 827 6.00 -18.85 -21.88
N THR A 828 4.87 -18.34 -22.38
CA THR A 828 4.73 -17.90 -23.78
C THR A 828 4.43 -16.41 -23.87
N LEU A 829 5.20 -15.69 -24.69
CA LEU A 829 4.95 -14.31 -25.11
C LEU A 829 4.44 -14.30 -26.56
N ILE A 830 3.20 -13.85 -26.78
CA ILE A 830 2.59 -13.67 -28.10
C ILE A 830 2.52 -12.16 -28.40
N ILE A 831 2.98 -11.74 -29.58
CA ILE A 831 3.01 -10.33 -29.99
C ILE A 831 2.20 -10.20 -31.29
N ASN A 832 0.95 -9.75 -31.16
CA ASN A 832 0.04 -9.48 -32.28
C ASN A 832 0.08 -7.99 -32.69
N GLY A 833 0.33 -7.10 -31.73
CA GLY A 833 0.49 -5.66 -31.91
C GLY A 833 1.96 -5.26 -32.12
N SER A 834 2.50 -4.36 -31.30
CA SER A 834 3.90 -3.90 -31.41
C SER A 834 4.64 -3.85 -30.07
N LEU A 835 5.91 -4.27 -30.10
CA LEU A 835 6.89 -3.94 -29.05
C LEU A 835 7.73 -2.72 -29.48
N SER A 836 8.25 -1.99 -28.50
CA SER A 836 9.30 -0.96 -28.68
C SER A 836 10.00 -0.69 -27.33
N GLY A 837 10.90 0.29 -27.26
CA GLY A 837 11.60 0.70 -26.02
C GLY A 837 13.08 0.32 -25.98
N SER A 838 13.79 0.65 -24.89
CA SER A 838 15.22 0.35 -24.72
C SER A 838 15.53 -0.89 -23.87
N GLY A 839 14.51 -1.64 -23.48
CA GLY A 839 14.57 -2.76 -22.55
C GLY A 839 15.05 -4.08 -23.17
N THR A 840 14.89 -5.15 -22.40
CA THR A 840 15.39 -6.51 -22.72
C THR A 840 14.32 -7.57 -22.51
N LEU A 841 14.16 -8.47 -23.49
CA LEU A 841 13.47 -9.74 -23.29
C LEU A 841 14.52 -10.81 -22.91
N ILE A 842 14.41 -11.39 -21.72
CA ILE A 842 15.21 -12.56 -21.31
C ILE A 842 14.35 -13.80 -21.54
N ILE A 843 14.82 -14.71 -22.37
CA ILE A 843 14.12 -15.94 -22.71
C ILE A 843 14.85 -17.10 -22.03
N GLY A 844 14.20 -17.70 -21.04
CA GLY A 844 14.72 -18.86 -20.31
C GLY A 844 14.54 -20.16 -21.09
N VAL A 845 14.99 -21.27 -20.50
CA VAL A 845 15.04 -22.59 -21.18
C VAL A 845 13.69 -23.05 -21.74
N ASN A 846 12.58 -22.72 -21.07
CA ASN A 846 11.23 -23.09 -21.49
C ASN A 846 10.51 -21.96 -22.25
N GLY A 847 11.13 -20.78 -22.32
CA GLY A 847 10.55 -19.55 -22.83
C GLY A 847 10.26 -19.57 -24.33
N ARG A 848 9.04 -19.23 -24.71
CA ARG A 848 8.60 -19.17 -26.11
C ARG A 848 8.12 -17.77 -26.49
N VAL A 849 8.67 -17.22 -27.57
CA VAL A 849 8.16 -15.98 -28.17
C VAL A 849 7.55 -16.25 -29.55
N VAL A 850 6.41 -15.62 -29.84
CA VAL A 850 5.67 -15.73 -31.10
C VAL A 850 5.27 -14.33 -31.56
N GLY A 851 6.09 -13.72 -32.44
CA GLY A 851 5.84 -12.40 -33.03
C GLY A 851 7.14 -11.71 -33.46
N ASP A 852 7.09 -10.39 -33.69
CA ASP A 852 8.26 -9.60 -34.07
C ASP A 852 8.99 -9.03 -32.83
N THR A 853 10.25 -9.41 -32.66
CA THR A 853 11.15 -8.92 -31.61
C THR A 853 12.34 -8.13 -32.16
N SER A 854 12.36 -7.83 -33.46
CA SER A 854 13.52 -7.21 -34.14
C SER A 854 13.87 -5.79 -33.69
N VAL A 855 13.00 -5.17 -32.89
CA VAL A 855 13.08 -3.79 -32.37
C VAL A 855 13.42 -3.70 -30.88
N ILE A 856 13.69 -4.83 -30.21
CA ILE A 856 14.07 -4.91 -28.79
C ILE A 856 15.29 -5.84 -28.60
N ARG A 857 16.03 -5.70 -27.51
CA ARG A 857 17.12 -6.62 -27.16
C ARG A 857 16.54 -7.95 -26.67
N VAL A 858 17.03 -9.07 -27.19
CA VAL A 858 16.58 -10.43 -26.81
C VAL A 858 17.75 -11.28 -26.38
N GLU A 859 17.69 -11.83 -25.18
CA GLU A 859 18.78 -12.57 -24.54
C GLU A 859 18.37 -14.00 -24.19
N TYR A 860 19.34 -14.91 -24.30
CA TYR A 860 19.22 -16.35 -24.10
C TYR A 860 20.38 -16.82 -23.19
N PRO A 861 20.40 -16.42 -21.91
CA PRO A 861 21.55 -16.67 -21.03
C PRO A 861 21.77 -18.17 -20.78
N ASP A 862 20.69 -18.93 -20.54
CA ASP A 862 20.77 -20.34 -20.17
C ASP A 862 21.24 -21.22 -21.32
N ASP A 863 20.78 -20.97 -22.56
CA ASP A 863 21.27 -21.64 -23.76
C ASP A 863 22.78 -21.46 -23.93
N ILE A 864 23.27 -20.23 -23.67
CA ILE A 864 24.67 -19.87 -23.84
C ILE A 864 25.54 -20.55 -22.78
N GLU A 865 25.10 -20.58 -21.52
CA GLU A 865 25.84 -21.27 -20.45
C GLU A 865 25.73 -22.81 -20.58
N ALA A 866 24.61 -23.34 -21.08
CA ALA A 866 24.47 -24.76 -21.41
C ALA A 866 25.40 -25.16 -22.57
N ALA A 867 25.41 -24.41 -23.67
CA ALA A 867 26.30 -24.63 -24.81
C ALA A 867 27.78 -24.51 -24.42
N LYS A 868 28.12 -23.55 -23.55
CA LYS A 868 29.46 -23.42 -22.93
C LYS A 868 29.80 -24.67 -22.11
N LYS A 869 28.94 -25.07 -21.17
CA LYS A 869 29.16 -26.26 -20.32
C LYS A 869 29.32 -27.55 -21.14
N MET A 870 28.60 -27.69 -22.26
CA MET A 870 28.80 -28.78 -23.22
C MET A 870 30.20 -28.78 -23.84
N ILE A 871 30.72 -27.61 -24.23
CA ILE A 871 32.07 -27.46 -24.80
C ILE A 871 33.16 -27.70 -23.75
N GLU A 872 33.00 -27.15 -22.54
CA GLU A 872 34.04 -27.16 -21.49
C GLU A 872 34.14 -28.50 -20.74
N SER A 873 33.09 -29.33 -20.76
CA SER A 873 33.10 -30.68 -20.17
C SER A 873 33.62 -31.78 -21.09
N GLN A 874 33.81 -31.49 -22.39
CA GLN A 874 34.26 -32.45 -23.38
C GLN A 874 35.78 -32.66 -23.34
N ALA A 875 36.23 -33.92 -23.35
CA ALA A 875 37.65 -34.26 -23.55
C ALA A 875 37.98 -34.22 -25.06
N TYR A 876 39.01 -33.46 -25.44
CA TYR A 876 39.43 -33.30 -26.83
C TYR A 876 40.76 -34.01 -27.10
N THR A 877 40.75 -35.06 -27.92
CA THR A 877 41.96 -35.77 -28.38
C THR A 877 41.96 -35.86 -29.90
N ILE A 878 43.09 -35.53 -30.53
CA ILE A 878 43.32 -35.63 -31.97
C ILE A 878 44.60 -36.42 -32.25
N GLU A 879 44.58 -37.31 -33.24
CA GLU A 879 45.79 -38.03 -33.67
C GLU A 879 46.78 -37.09 -34.37
N GLN A 880 48.09 -37.25 -34.12
CA GLN A 880 49.15 -36.43 -34.70
C GLN A 880 49.07 -36.29 -36.23
N GLU A 881 48.63 -37.35 -36.93
CA GLU A 881 48.45 -37.36 -38.40
C GLU A 881 47.31 -36.46 -38.91
N ASN A 882 46.48 -35.90 -38.02
CA ASN A 882 45.43 -34.92 -38.33
C ASN A 882 45.71 -33.54 -37.69
N ALA A 883 46.88 -33.35 -37.07
CA ALA A 883 47.22 -32.21 -36.22
C ALA A 883 48.53 -31.52 -36.64
N GLU A 884 48.80 -31.48 -37.95
CA GLU A 884 50.06 -30.96 -38.52
C GLU A 884 50.36 -29.49 -38.14
N ASP A 885 49.33 -28.66 -37.98
CA ASP A 885 49.42 -27.28 -37.51
C ASP A 885 48.17 -26.81 -36.73
N GLU A 886 48.22 -25.57 -36.21
CA GLU A 886 47.10 -24.94 -35.51
C GLU A 886 45.82 -24.82 -36.37
N ALA A 887 45.94 -24.72 -37.69
CA ALA A 887 44.79 -24.59 -38.59
C ALA A 887 44.09 -25.93 -38.80
N ALA A 888 44.84 -27.03 -38.85
CA ALA A 888 44.31 -28.39 -38.84
C ALA A 888 43.53 -28.68 -37.54
N VAL A 889 44.14 -28.40 -36.38
CA VAL A 889 43.48 -28.55 -35.07
C VAL A 889 42.24 -27.64 -34.96
N LYS A 890 42.33 -26.38 -35.39
CA LYS A 890 41.19 -25.44 -35.41
C LYS A 890 40.04 -25.95 -36.30
N GLY A 891 40.34 -26.48 -37.47
CA GLY A 891 39.34 -27.02 -38.41
C GLY A 891 38.67 -28.30 -37.91
N TRP A 892 39.44 -29.19 -37.27
CA TRP A 892 38.91 -30.36 -36.57
C TRP A 892 38.02 -29.96 -35.39
N LEU A 893 38.49 -29.04 -34.53
CA LEU A 893 37.83 -28.67 -33.29
C LEU A 893 36.44 -28.05 -33.51
N LEU A 894 36.28 -27.16 -34.50
CA LEU A 894 34.96 -26.63 -34.90
C LEU A 894 33.99 -27.75 -35.24
N LYS A 895 34.43 -28.71 -36.06
CA LYS A 895 33.63 -29.85 -36.50
C LYS A 895 33.28 -30.79 -35.34
N THR A 896 34.21 -31.00 -34.41
CA THR A 896 33.99 -31.80 -33.19
C THR A 896 32.95 -31.15 -32.28
N ILE A 897 33.06 -29.85 -32.02
CA ILE A 897 32.07 -29.07 -31.23
C ILE A 897 30.69 -29.12 -31.89
N GLU A 898 30.63 -28.95 -33.21
CA GLU A 898 29.40 -29.12 -34.02
C GLU A 898 28.78 -30.53 -33.96
N THR A 899 29.45 -31.52 -33.37
CA THR A 899 28.95 -32.90 -33.20
C THR A 899 28.74 -33.30 -31.73
N ILE A 900 28.89 -32.39 -30.78
CA ILE A 900 28.52 -32.63 -29.38
C ILE A 900 27.00 -32.84 -29.30
N SER A 901 26.56 -33.91 -28.63
CA SER A 901 25.15 -34.26 -28.48
C SER A 901 24.40 -33.16 -27.72
N GLY A 902 23.23 -32.74 -28.22
CA GLY A 902 22.46 -31.63 -27.65
C GLY A 902 22.93 -30.22 -28.04
N PHE A 903 24.18 -30.06 -28.52
CA PHE A 903 24.74 -28.72 -28.78
C PHE A 903 23.98 -27.96 -29.87
N ARG A 904 23.59 -28.64 -30.95
CA ARG A 904 22.81 -28.03 -32.05
C ARG A 904 21.41 -27.60 -31.62
N ASP A 905 20.84 -28.27 -30.63
CA ASP A 905 19.46 -28.07 -30.19
C ASP A 905 19.31 -26.80 -29.33
N THR A 906 20.41 -26.33 -28.72
CA THR A 906 20.50 -24.99 -28.09
C THR A 906 20.31 -23.83 -29.08
N GLY A 907 20.55 -24.06 -30.38
CA GLY A 907 20.56 -22.99 -31.40
C GLY A 907 21.68 -21.95 -31.24
N VAL A 908 22.68 -22.18 -30.38
CA VAL A 908 23.82 -21.28 -30.17
C VAL A 908 24.79 -21.30 -31.36
N ILE A 909 25.19 -20.11 -31.81
CA ILE A 909 26.11 -19.92 -32.93
C ILE A 909 27.56 -19.86 -32.42
N VAL A 910 28.39 -20.75 -32.98
CA VAL A 910 29.84 -20.82 -32.81
C VAL A 910 30.51 -19.67 -33.58
N GLY A 911 31.18 -18.78 -32.86
CA GLY A 911 31.84 -17.57 -33.39
C GLY A 911 33.35 -17.73 -33.60
N GLU A 912 34.13 -16.74 -33.17
CA GLU A 912 35.58 -16.75 -33.36
C GLU A 912 36.28 -17.76 -32.42
N LEU A 913 36.81 -18.84 -33.01
CA LEU A 913 37.70 -19.80 -32.34
C LEU A 913 39.16 -19.36 -32.45
N LYS A 914 39.89 -19.33 -31.33
CA LYS A 914 41.33 -19.06 -31.22
C LYS A 914 42.03 -20.20 -30.50
N ILE A 915 43.12 -20.71 -31.08
CA ILE A 915 44.10 -21.52 -30.35
C ILE A 915 44.92 -20.56 -29.49
N THR A 916 45.04 -20.85 -28.20
CA THR A 916 45.71 -20.00 -27.18
C THR A 916 47.00 -20.62 -26.64
N GLY A 917 47.22 -21.90 -26.94
CA GLY A 917 48.49 -22.59 -26.77
C GLY A 917 48.54 -23.80 -27.70
N PHE A 918 49.72 -24.11 -28.25
CA PHE A 918 49.93 -25.25 -29.13
C PHE A 918 51.34 -25.82 -28.91
N VAL A 919 51.40 -27.13 -28.66
CA VAL A 919 52.63 -27.92 -28.54
C VAL A 919 52.43 -29.13 -29.47
N PRO A 920 53.13 -29.24 -30.60
CA PRO A 920 52.96 -30.36 -31.52
C PRO A 920 53.48 -31.65 -30.88
N ALA A 921 52.81 -32.77 -31.17
CA ALA A 921 53.30 -34.09 -30.82
C ALA A 921 54.60 -34.42 -31.58
N SER A 922 55.40 -35.32 -31.03
CA SER A 922 56.63 -35.82 -31.67
C SER A 922 56.56 -37.33 -31.89
N GLU A 923 56.85 -37.78 -33.13
CA GLU A 923 56.85 -39.21 -33.46
C GLU A 923 57.95 -39.96 -32.71
N GLY A 924 57.65 -41.20 -32.33
CA GLY A 924 58.59 -42.13 -31.72
C GLY A 924 59.77 -42.45 -32.63
N THR A 925 60.93 -42.66 -32.01
CA THR A 925 62.18 -43.00 -32.68
C THR A 925 62.66 -44.39 -32.23
N SER A 926 63.75 -44.90 -32.84
CA SER A 926 64.37 -46.16 -32.41
C SER A 926 64.75 -46.20 -30.93
N ASP A 927 64.98 -45.03 -30.33
CA ASP A 927 65.56 -44.87 -29.01
C ASP A 927 64.51 -44.45 -27.97
N HIS A 928 63.34 -43.94 -28.40
CA HIS A 928 62.13 -43.63 -27.62
C HIS A 928 60.89 -44.05 -28.44
N PRO A 929 60.40 -45.30 -28.29
CA PRO A 929 59.44 -45.89 -29.24
C PRO A 929 58.04 -45.26 -29.23
N ASP A 930 57.62 -44.70 -28.10
CA ASP A 930 56.22 -44.32 -27.83
C ASP A 930 55.87 -42.88 -28.27
N GLY A 931 56.86 -42.09 -28.69
CA GLY A 931 56.70 -40.66 -29.00
C GLY A 931 56.58 -39.77 -27.77
N VAL A 932 56.13 -38.54 -27.97
CA VAL A 932 55.68 -37.64 -26.88
C VAL A 932 54.45 -36.89 -27.37
N ASP A 933 53.34 -37.02 -26.64
CA ASP A 933 52.07 -36.34 -26.93
C ASP A 933 52.24 -34.82 -26.92
N GLY A 934 51.54 -34.18 -27.85
CA GLY A 934 51.36 -32.74 -27.90
C GLY A 934 50.12 -32.30 -27.11
N SER A 935 49.91 -30.99 -27.05
CA SER A 935 48.71 -30.41 -26.43
C SER A 935 48.31 -29.11 -27.10
N PHE A 936 47.05 -28.73 -26.94
CA PHE A 936 46.54 -27.43 -27.34
C PHE A 936 45.57 -26.87 -26.30
N ALA A 937 45.45 -25.56 -26.29
CA ALA A 937 44.44 -24.81 -25.53
C ALA A 937 43.68 -23.91 -26.50
N PHE A 938 42.40 -23.65 -26.24
CA PHE A 938 41.56 -22.83 -27.10
C PHE A 938 40.58 -21.95 -26.33
N THR A 939 40.10 -20.91 -27.00
CA THR A 939 38.97 -20.06 -26.58
C THR A 939 38.04 -19.85 -27.77
N LEU A 940 36.74 -19.83 -27.52
CA LEU A 940 35.68 -19.76 -28.52
C LEU A 940 34.59 -18.77 -28.09
N LEU A 941 34.23 -17.86 -28.98
CA LEU A 941 33.04 -17.02 -28.80
C LEU A 941 31.75 -17.80 -29.11
N LEU A 942 30.72 -17.64 -28.27
CA LEU A 942 29.38 -18.19 -28.44
C LEU A 942 28.36 -17.05 -28.52
N SER A 943 27.30 -17.20 -29.30
CA SER A 943 26.25 -16.17 -29.43
C SER A 943 24.86 -16.70 -29.79
N LYS A 944 23.80 -16.13 -29.21
CA LYS A 944 22.38 -16.41 -29.52
C LYS A 944 21.55 -15.17 -29.19
N GLY A 945 20.76 -14.68 -30.15
CA GLY A 945 20.12 -13.36 -30.03
C GLY A 945 21.17 -12.26 -29.83
N ASN A 946 21.00 -11.45 -28.77
CA ASN A 946 21.98 -10.47 -28.32
C ASN A 946 22.97 -11.02 -27.27
N SER A 947 22.74 -12.21 -26.71
CA SER A 947 23.64 -12.82 -25.74
C SER A 947 24.93 -13.30 -26.39
N VAL A 948 26.06 -13.00 -25.76
CA VAL A 948 27.41 -13.39 -26.19
C VAL A 948 28.22 -13.83 -24.97
N SER A 949 28.94 -14.94 -25.07
CA SER A 949 29.87 -15.44 -24.03
C SER A 949 31.10 -16.10 -24.64
N GLY A 950 32.06 -16.49 -23.81
CA GLY A 950 33.26 -17.22 -24.20
C GLY A 950 33.36 -18.57 -23.49
N ALA A 951 33.61 -19.64 -24.25
CA ALA A 951 33.96 -20.96 -23.74
C ALA A 951 35.45 -21.26 -23.98
N GLY A 952 36.09 -22.07 -23.13
CA GLY A 952 37.50 -22.42 -23.28
C GLY A 952 37.82 -23.88 -22.92
N GLY A 953 38.87 -24.43 -23.52
CA GLY A 953 39.22 -25.83 -23.28
C GLY A 953 40.67 -26.16 -23.59
N VAL A 954 41.05 -27.38 -23.23
CA VAL A 954 42.36 -27.99 -23.53
C VAL A 954 42.17 -29.35 -24.17
N GLY A 955 43.16 -29.79 -24.94
CA GLY A 955 43.15 -31.11 -25.58
C GLY A 955 44.54 -31.64 -25.86
N THR A 956 44.60 -32.93 -26.18
CA THR A 956 45.83 -33.71 -26.39
C THR A 956 46.00 -34.05 -27.86
N ILE A 957 47.25 -34.02 -28.33
CA ILE A 957 47.65 -34.51 -29.66
C ILE A 957 48.37 -35.84 -29.46
N ALA A 958 47.73 -36.96 -29.78
CA ALA A 958 48.26 -38.30 -29.54
C ALA A 958 49.42 -38.62 -30.51
N ALA A 959 50.56 -39.03 -29.97
CA ALA A 959 51.80 -39.26 -30.72
C ALA A 959 51.87 -40.64 -31.40
N ARG A 960 52.59 -40.70 -32.54
CA ARG A 960 52.77 -41.93 -33.34
C ARG A 960 54.01 -42.72 -32.92
N GLY A 961 53.87 -44.04 -32.75
CA GLY A 961 54.97 -44.94 -32.36
C GLY A 961 55.83 -45.51 -33.51
N TYR A 962 57.06 -45.92 -33.18
CA TYR A 962 58.09 -46.38 -34.14
C TYR A 962 57.95 -47.86 -34.58
N SER A 963 58.29 -48.20 -35.85
CA SER A 963 58.17 -49.59 -36.37
C SER A 963 59.18 -50.00 -37.46
N HIS A 964 59.44 -51.32 -37.63
CA HIS A 964 60.47 -51.88 -38.54
C HIS A 964 60.17 -53.35 -38.96
N MET A 965 60.57 -53.81 -40.15
CA MET A 965 60.29 -55.18 -40.67
C MET A 965 61.30 -55.72 -41.72
N PRO A 966 61.58 -57.06 -41.74
CA PRO A 966 62.00 -57.75 -42.98
C PRO A 966 61.56 -59.23 -43.17
N GLY A 967 60.98 -59.57 -44.34
CA GLY A 967 61.49 -60.69 -45.19
C GLY A 967 60.84 -62.10 -45.24
N SER A 968 59.85 -62.30 -46.13
CA SER A 968 59.44 -63.57 -46.81
C SER A 968 58.74 -64.70 -45.99
N GLY A 969 57.77 -65.46 -46.54
CA GLY A 969 57.05 -65.30 -47.82
C GLY A 969 56.03 -66.42 -48.15
N SER A 970 55.08 -66.11 -49.04
CA SER A 970 54.03 -66.96 -49.66
C SER A 970 52.68 -67.14 -48.94
N SER A 971 51.61 -66.76 -49.68
CA SER A 971 50.16 -67.04 -49.49
C SER A 971 49.44 -66.47 -48.26
N GLY A 972 48.31 -65.79 -48.53
CA GLY A 972 47.32 -65.36 -47.52
C GLY A 972 47.10 -63.84 -47.51
N GLU A 973 46.03 -63.38 -48.16
CA GLU A 973 45.41 -62.08 -47.85
C GLU A 973 44.79 -62.16 -46.44
N LYS A 974 45.08 -61.19 -45.56
CA LYS A 974 44.49 -61.10 -44.21
C LYS A 974 44.42 -59.67 -43.69
N ASP A 975 43.27 -59.33 -43.13
CA ASP A 975 43.00 -58.10 -42.39
C ASP A 975 43.56 -58.09 -40.96
N GLY A 976 43.70 -56.87 -40.42
CA GLY A 976 43.18 -56.53 -39.10
C GLY A 976 43.73 -57.27 -37.87
N SER A 977 44.92 -56.87 -37.41
CA SER A 977 45.36 -57.15 -36.03
C SER A 977 44.57 -56.31 -35.02
N ASN A 978 43.47 -56.86 -34.52
CA ASN A 978 42.67 -56.24 -33.46
C ASN A 978 43.51 -56.07 -32.17
N ALA A 979 43.49 -54.87 -31.58
CA ALA A 979 43.70 -54.73 -30.15
C ALA A 979 42.53 -55.45 -29.44
N VAL A 980 42.82 -56.58 -28.80
CA VAL A 980 41.78 -57.36 -28.12
C VAL A 980 41.50 -56.71 -26.78
N ASN A 981 40.34 -56.06 -26.65
CA ASN A 981 39.79 -55.62 -25.37
C ASN A 981 39.92 -56.79 -24.35
N PRO A 982 40.56 -56.57 -23.18
CA PRO A 982 40.93 -57.64 -22.25
C PRO A 982 39.73 -58.34 -21.59
N ASP A 983 38.52 -57.82 -21.75
CA ASP A 983 37.26 -58.43 -21.32
C ASP A 983 36.61 -59.32 -22.38
N ILE A 984 37.06 -59.30 -23.65
CA ILE A 984 36.52 -60.20 -24.69
C ILE A 984 37.06 -61.61 -24.46
N LEU A 985 36.28 -62.43 -23.74
CA LEU A 985 36.65 -63.79 -23.38
C LEU A 985 36.45 -64.72 -24.59
N ARG A 986 37.52 -65.39 -25.02
CA ARG A 986 37.50 -66.42 -26.08
C ARG A 986 37.71 -67.79 -25.45
N GLY A 987 36.83 -68.74 -25.76
CA GLY A 987 36.73 -69.98 -24.99
C GLY A 987 35.44 -70.75 -25.27
N THR A 988 35.06 -71.63 -24.35
CA THR A 988 33.84 -72.47 -24.41
C THR A 988 33.09 -72.45 -23.09
N TRP A 989 31.76 -72.41 -23.16
CA TRP A 989 30.87 -72.65 -22.03
C TRP A 989 30.88 -74.13 -21.61
N GLU A 990 30.99 -74.40 -20.32
CA GLU A 990 30.90 -75.72 -19.70
C GLU A 990 29.82 -75.65 -18.59
N ARG A 991 28.85 -76.58 -18.57
CA ARG A 991 27.83 -76.71 -17.50
C ARG A 991 28.21 -77.89 -16.59
N THR A 992 28.23 -77.70 -15.27
CA THR A 992 28.54 -78.76 -14.31
C THR A 992 27.40 -79.78 -14.21
N GLU A 993 27.68 -80.95 -13.60
CA GLU A 993 26.64 -81.93 -13.25
C GLU A 993 25.57 -81.36 -12.31
N THR A 994 25.89 -80.29 -11.58
CA THR A 994 24.98 -79.52 -10.72
C THR A 994 24.25 -78.37 -11.44
N GLY A 995 24.39 -78.26 -12.78
CA GLY A 995 23.67 -77.27 -13.61
C GLY A 995 24.32 -75.88 -13.69
N ILE A 996 25.47 -75.66 -13.07
CA ILE A 996 26.13 -74.35 -13.00
C ILE A 996 26.97 -74.10 -14.25
N TRP A 997 26.81 -72.94 -14.88
CA TRP A 997 27.64 -72.53 -16.02
C TRP A 997 28.99 -71.93 -15.58
N LYS A 998 30.06 -72.28 -16.30
CA LYS A 998 31.39 -71.65 -16.23
C LYS A 998 31.91 -71.39 -17.65
N PHE A 999 32.70 -70.33 -17.84
CA PHE A 999 33.36 -70.07 -19.12
C PHE A 999 34.85 -70.39 -19.06
N ARG A 1000 35.29 -71.32 -19.91
CA ARG A 1000 36.68 -71.78 -19.97
C ARG A 1000 37.38 -71.16 -21.17
N GLN A 1001 38.37 -70.33 -20.90
CA GLN A 1001 39.13 -69.59 -21.91
C GLN A 1001 40.03 -70.51 -22.73
N THR A 1002 40.45 -70.08 -23.92
CA THR A 1002 41.35 -70.84 -24.81
C THR A 1002 42.73 -71.15 -24.17
N SER A 1003 43.13 -70.40 -23.13
CA SER A 1003 44.29 -70.69 -22.28
C SER A 1003 44.12 -71.92 -21.36
N GLY A 1004 42.91 -72.48 -21.28
CA GLY A 1004 42.55 -73.63 -20.45
C GLY A 1004 42.00 -73.28 -19.06
N ALA A 1005 42.12 -72.02 -18.62
CA ALA A 1005 41.64 -71.51 -17.33
C ALA A 1005 40.21 -70.95 -17.42
N TYR A 1006 39.48 -70.94 -16.30
CA TYR A 1006 38.16 -70.29 -16.21
C TYR A 1006 38.28 -68.78 -15.99
N ALA A 1007 37.26 -68.02 -16.38
CA ALA A 1007 37.08 -66.65 -15.87
C ALA A 1007 36.60 -66.70 -14.41
N VAL A 1008 37.19 -65.87 -13.54
CA VAL A 1008 36.89 -65.79 -12.10
C VAL A 1008 36.95 -64.34 -11.62
N SER A 1009 36.11 -63.97 -10.66
CA SER A 1009 36.02 -62.63 -10.02
C SER A 1009 36.06 -61.44 -11.00
N ARG A 1010 35.34 -61.52 -12.13
CA ARG A 1010 35.36 -60.45 -13.15
C ARG A 1010 34.14 -60.44 -14.07
N TRP A 1011 33.94 -59.27 -14.68
CA TRP A 1011 33.19 -59.14 -15.93
C TRP A 1011 33.95 -59.78 -17.11
N GLY A 1012 33.20 -60.20 -18.12
CA GLY A 1012 33.74 -60.62 -19.41
C GLY A 1012 32.66 -60.69 -20.48
N MET A 1013 32.98 -60.24 -21.69
CA MET A 1013 32.11 -60.23 -22.85
C MET A 1013 32.31 -61.50 -23.70
N VAL A 1014 31.23 -62.24 -23.94
CA VAL A 1014 31.18 -63.46 -24.76
C VAL A 1014 30.09 -63.30 -25.82
N ASP A 1015 30.41 -63.57 -27.09
CA ASP A 1015 29.51 -63.39 -28.25
C ASP A 1015 28.86 -61.99 -28.34
N GLY A 1016 29.51 -60.95 -27.79
CA GLY A 1016 28.97 -59.58 -27.75
C GLY A 1016 28.01 -59.28 -26.58
N LEU A 1017 27.84 -60.20 -25.64
CA LEU A 1017 27.04 -60.02 -24.42
C LEU A 1017 27.95 -60.06 -23.18
N TRP A 1018 27.65 -59.24 -22.18
CA TRP A 1018 28.41 -59.17 -20.92
C TRP A 1018 27.93 -60.19 -19.89
N TYR A 1019 28.87 -60.79 -19.17
CA TYR A 1019 28.65 -61.78 -18.13
C TYR A 1019 29.53 -61.47 -16.92
N TYR A 1020 29.08 -61.81 -15.70
CA TYR A 1020 29.92 -61.77 -14.50
C TYR A 1020 30.18 -63.17 -13.95
N PHE A 1021 31.43 -63.41 -13.54
CA PHE A 1021 31.90 -64.66 -12.96
C PHE A 1021 32.41 -64.41 -11.53
N ASP A 1022 31.95 -65.22 -10.57
CA ASP A 1022 32.38 -65.12 -9.18
C ASP A 1022 33.78 -65.73 -8.92
N GLY A 1023 34.22 -65.75 -7.65
CA GLY A 1023 35.53 -66.26 -7.26
C GLY A 1023 35.75 -67.78 -7.45
N GLU A 1024 34.68 -68.54 -7.70
CA GLU A 1024 34.77 -69.94 -8.14
C GLU A 1024 34.69 -70.08 -9.67
N GLY A 1025 34.44 -68.98 -10.39
CA GLY A 1025 34.22 -68.95 -11.83
C GLY A 1025 32.83 -69.38 -12.26
N ARG A 1026 31.85 -69.31 -11.35
CA ARG A 1026 30.43 -69.57 -11.64
C ARG A 1026 29.84 -68.30 -12.27
N MET A 1027 29.13 -68.47 -13.37
CA MET A 1027 28.32 -67.41 -13.98
C MET A 1027 27.18 -67.04 -13.04
N LEU A 1028 26.96 -65.74 -12.79
CA LEU A 1028 25.87 -65.25 -11.94
C LEU A 1028 24.60 -64.93 -12.75
N THR A 1029 23.46 -64.92 -12.06
CA THR A 1029 22.11 -64.60 -12.58
C THR A 1029 21.30 -63.83 -11.52
N GLY A 1030 20.21 -63.17 -11.93
CA GLY A 1030 19.39 -62.30 -11.09
C GLY A 1030 20.04 -60.94 -10.78
N TRP A 1031 19.49 -60.22 -9.81
CA TRP A 1031 20.08 -59.00 -9.25
C TRP A 1031 21.41 -59.30 -8.55
N GLN A 1032 22.45 -58.55 -8.88
CA GLN A 1032 23.79 -58.66 -8.29
C GLN A 1032 24.33 -57.27 -7.95
N TYR A 1033 24.89 -57.12 -6.73
CA TYR A 1033 25.56 -55.90 -6.30
C TYR A 1033 27.07 -56.02 -6.52
N ILE A 1034 27.59 -55.29 -7.50
CA ILE A 1034 28.97 -55.40 -8.00
C ILE A 1034 29.55 -53.99 -8.07
N ASN A 1035 30.77 -53.79 -7.54
CA ASN A 1035 31.48 -52.49 -7.58
C ASN A 1035 30.66 -51.28 -7.10
N GLN A 1036 29.82 -51.46 -6.07
CA GLN A 1036 28.92 -50.46 -5.49
C GLN A 1036 27.71 -50.07 -6.36
N GLN A 1037 27.38 -50.84 -7.39
CA GLN A 1037 26.20 -50.66 -8.23
C GLN A 1037 25.39 -51.96 -8.32
N TRP A 1038 24.09 -51.84 -8.57
CA TRP A 1038 23.21 -52.97 -8.87
C TRP A 1038 23.17 -53.24 -10.38
N TYR A 1039 23.23 -54.51 -10.75
CA TYR A 1039 23.13 -55.01 -12.11
C TYR A 1039 22.11 -56.17 -12.16
N TYR A 1040 21.44 -56.38 -13.29
CA TYR A 1040 20.64 -57.59 -13.53
C TYR A 1040 21.29 -58.49 -14.58
N LEU A 1041 21.46 -59.77 -14.24
CA LEU A 1041 21.97 -60.80 -15.13
C LEU A 1041 20.84 -61.78 -15.46
N CYS A 1042 20.44 -61.90 -16.72
CA CYS A 1042 19.23 -62.63 -17.13
C CYS A 1042 19.16 -64.07 -16.61
N THR A 1043 18.02 -64.46 -16.08
CA THR A 1043 17.75 -65.83 -15.62
C THR A 1043 17.42 -66.77 -16.79
N GLU A 1044 17.36 -68.08 -16.54
CA GLU A 1044 16.85 -69.03 -17.54
C GLU A 1044 15.37 -68.76 -17.91
N GLU A 1045 14.62 -67.99 -17.10
CA GLU A 1045 13.21 -67.64 -17.35
C GLU A 1045 13.06 -66.36 -18.20
N ASP A 1046 13.97 -65.39 -18.06
CA ASP A 1046 14.07 -64.24 -18.98
C ASP A 1046 14.25 -64.69 -20.44
N THR A 1047 15.09 -65.70 -20.69
CA THR A 1047 15.35 -66.20 -22.05
C THR A 1047 14.13 -66.80 -22.74
N LYS A 1048 13.08 -67.13 -21.98
CA LYS A 1048 11.81 -67.69 -22.49
C LYS A 1048 10.81 -66.59 -22.85
N THR A 1049 11.05 -65.35 -22.47
CA THR A 1049 10.14 -64.20 -22.62
C THR A 1049 10.74 -63.03 -23.41
N LYS A 1050 12.07 -62.84 -23.40
CA LYS A 1050 12.77 -61.70 -24.02
C LYS A 1050 13.65 -62.18 -25.19
N ILE A 1051 13.39 -61.67 -26.40
CA ILE A 1051 14.06 -62.13 -27.63
C ILE A 1051 15.50 -61.58 -27.68
N GLY A 1052 16.49 -62.47 -27.88
CA GLY A 1052 17.89 -62.13 -28.13
C GLY A 1052 18.82 -62.17 -26.91
N LEU A 1053 18.28 -62.30 -25.69
CA LEU A 1053 19.06 -62.42 -24.46
C LEU A 1053 19.42 -63.89 -24.16
N LYS A 1054 20.57 -64.10 -23.50
CA LYS A 1054 21.06 -65.42 -23.04
C LYS A 1054 21.05 -65.49 -21.51
N GLU A 1055 20.96 -66.69 -20.94
CA GLU A 1055 21.10 -66.94 -19.50
C GLU A 1055 22.46 -66.40 -19.02
N GLY A 1056 22.47 -65.59 -17.97
CA GLY A 1056 23.64 -64.90 -17.40
C GLY A 1056 24.05 -63.60 -18.08
N ALA A 1057 23.44 -63.23 -19.20
CA ALA A 1057 23.77 -61.98 -19.90
C ALA A 1057 23.27 -60.76 -19.13
N MET A 1058 24.08 -59.71 -19.06
CA MET A 1058 23.71 -58.42 -18.46
C MET A 1058 22.58 -57.75 -19.23
N ALA A 1059 21.52 -57.35 -18.53
CA ALA A 1059 20.42 -56.58 -19.09
C ALA A 1059 20.78 -55.08 -19.14
N THR A 1060 20.22 -54.38 -20.12
CA THR A 1060 20.30 -52.92 -20.31
C THR A 1060 18.93 -52.41 -20.76
N GLY A 1061 18.62 -51.14 -20.51
CA GLY A 1061 17.30 -50.56 -20.76
C GLY A 1061 16.23 -51.02 -19.76
N TRP A 1062 14.98 -51.04 -20.22
CA TRP A 1062 13.80 -51.36 -19.40
C TRP A 1062 13.72 -52.84 -18.98
N HIS A 1063 13.66 -53.08 -17.68
CA HIS A 1063 13.49 -54.41 -17.08
C HIS A 1063 12.27 -54.44 -16.14
N PHE A 1064 11.27 -55.28 -16.41
CA PHE A 1064 10.22 -55.60 -15.44
C PHE A 1064 10.61 -56.83 -14.62
N ASP A 1065 10.63 -56.70 -13.30
CA ASP A 1065 10.86 -57.81 -12.37
C ASP A 1065 9.53 -58.26 -11.74
N SER A 1066 9.14 -59.51 -12.01
CA SER A 1066 7.90 -60.11 -11.52
C SER A 1066 7.87 -60.36 -10.00
N ALA A 1067 9.01 -60.40 -9.31
CA ALA A 1067 9.04 -60.53 -7.85
C ALA A 1067 8.68 -59.21 -7.15
N TYR A 1068 9.04 -58.08 -7.75
CA TYR A 1068 8.75 -56.73 -7.25
C TYR A 1068 7.50 -56.09 -7.89
N GLN A 1069 6.97 -56.68 -8.97
CA GLN A 1069 5.86 -56.15 -9.77
C GLN A 1069 6.11 -54.73 -10.32
N ALA A 1070 7.38 -54.37 -10.53
CA ALA A 1070 7.80 -53.03 -10.90
C ALA A 1070 8.74 -53.03 -12.11
N TRP A 1071 8.75 -51.89 -12.82
CA TRP A 1071 9.74 -51.59 -13.85
C TRP A 1071 10.98 -50.94 -13.22
N PHE A 1072 12.13 -51.34 -13.71
CA PHE A 1072 13.45 -50.79 -13.42
C PHE A 1072 14.08 -50.37 -14.74
N TYR A 1073 15.01 -49.41 -14.70
CA TYR A 1073 15.84 -49.09 -15.85
C TYR A 1073 17.32 -49.33 -15.53
N LEU A 1074 18.01 -49.95 -16.46
CA LEU A 1074 19.44 -50.24 -16.41
C LEU A 1074 20.12 -49.40 -17.48
N GLY A 1075 21.21 -48.71 -17.15
CA GLY A 1075 21.97 -47.89 -18.10
C GLY A 1075 22.55 -48.69 -19.26
N THR A 1076 23.15 -48.00 -20.23
CA THR A 1076 23.88 -48.66 -21.34
C THR A 1076 25.13 -49.41 -20.86
N ASP A 1077 25.60 -49.10 -19.64
CA ASP A 1077 26.63 -49.82 -18.88
C ASP A 1077 26.07 -50.99 -18.04
N GLY A 1078 24.74 -51.15 -17.97
CA GLY A 1078 24.04 -52.15 -17.16
C GLY A 1078 23.76 -51.75 -15.71
N ALA A 1079 24.21 -50.57 -15.27
CA ALA A 1079 24.02 -50.12 -13.89
C ALA A 1079 22.59 -49.65 -13.64
N MET A 1080 21.99 -50.04 -12.51
CA MET A 1080 20.62 -49.68 -12.15
C MET A 1080 20.47 -48.18 -11.86
N VAL A 1081 19.49 -47.57 -12.51
CA VAL A 1081 19.19 -46.14 -12.44
C VAL A 1081 18.32 -45.80 -11.22
N VAL A 1082 18.58 -44.63 -10.63
CA VAL A 1082 17.86 -44.06 -9.48
C VAL A 1082 17.69 -42.54 -9.63
N GLY A 1083 16.64 -41.99 -9.00
CA GLY A 1083 16.26 -40.58 -9.10
C GLY A 1083 15.47 -40.26 -10.36
N GLN A 1084 15.31 -38.97 -10.66
CA GLN A 1084 14.73 -38.52 -11.93
C GLN A 1084 15.72 -38.76 -13.08
N ARG A 1085 15.26 -39.33 -14.19
CA ARG A 1085 16.00 -39.41 -15.46
C ARG A 1085 15.08 -39.24 -16.65
N GLU A 1086 15.66 -38.80 -17.76
CA GLU A 1086 15.01 -38.74 -19.06
C GLU A 1086 15.47 -39.94 -19.90
N ILE A 1087 14.51 -40.65 -20.50
CA ILE A 1087 14.71 -41.88 -21.28
C ILE A 1087 13.81 -41.78 -22.50
N ASP A 1088 14.37 -41.93 -23.71
CA ASP A 1088 13.65 -41.97 -24.98
C ASP A 1088 12.64 -40.80 -25.20
N GLY A 1089 12.94 -39.62 -24.66
CA GLY A 1089 12.08 -38.43 -24.76
C GLY A 1089 10.95 -38.35 -23.73
N LYS A 1090 11.05 -39.08 -22.61
CA LYS A 1090 10.09 -39.03 -21.49
C LYS A 1090 10.82 -38.98 -20.15
N ARG A 1091 10.18 -38.37 -19.13
CA ARG A 1091 10.74 -38.28 -17.77
C ARG A 1091 10.16 -39.34 -16.86
N TYR A 1092 11.05 -39.97 -16.11
CA TYR A 1092 10.75 -41.09 -15.23
C TYR A 1092 11.42 -40.89 -13.86
N TYR A 1093 10.71 -41.21 -12.78
CA TYR A 1093 11.24 -41.16 -11.42
C TYR A 1093 11.41 -42.56 -10.85
N PHE A 1094 12.65 -42.94 -10.54
CA PHE A 1094 13.01 -44.24 -9.95
C PHE A 1094 13.42 -44.06 -8.48
N ASN A 1095 12.91 -44.89 -7.58
CA ASN A 1095 13.11 -44.71 -6.13
C ASN A 1095 14.61 -44.68 -5.74
N PRO A 1096 15.14 -43.58 -5.16
CA PRO A 1096 16.51 -43.55 -4.65
C PRO A 1096 16.72 -44.30 -3.33
N GLU A 1097 15.66 -44.59 -2.58
CA GLU A 1097 15.76 -45.16 -1.22
C GLU A 1097 16.28 -46.60 -1.20
N SER A 1098 16.99 -46.96 -0.13
CA SER A 1098 17.53 -48.32 0.07
C SER A 1098 16.57 -49.28 0.80
N ASP A 1099 15.27 -49.02 0.75
CA ASP A 1099 14.21 -49.72 1.48
C ASP A 1099 13.89 -51.16 0.97
N GLY A 1100 14.53 -51.57 -0.12
CA GLY A 1100 14.25 -52.83 -0.84
C GLY A 1100 13.51 -52.64 -2.17
N THR A 1101 13.09 -51.43 -2.50
CA THR A 1101 12.48 -51.02 -3.78
C THR A 1101 13.36 -50.05 -4.60
N LYS A 1102 14.65 -49.91 -4.22
CA LYS A 1102 15.62 -49.03 -4.89
C LYS A 1102 15.64 -49.28 -6.41
N GLY A 1103 15.53 -48.22 -7.20
CA GLY A 1103 15.49 -48.27 -8.66
C GLY A 1103 14.14 -48.65 -9.28
N ALA A 1104 13.11 -48.94 -8.48
CA ALA A 1104 11.76 -49.18 -9.00
C ALA A 1104 11.11 -47.87 -9.47
N LEU A 1105 10.48 -47.91 -10.63
CA LEU A 1105 9.73 -46.81 -11.24
C LEU A 1105 8.52 -46.43 -10.38
N GLN A 1106 8.40 -45.15 -10.05
CA GLN A 1106 7.30 -44.57 -9.26
C GLN A 1106 6.34 -43.70 -10.10
N LYS A 1107 6.85 -43.00 -11.12
CA LYS A 1107 6.06 -42.08 -11.97
C LYS A 1107 6.65 -41.96 -13.38
N GLU A 1108 5.79 -41.91 -14.38
CA GLU A 1108 6.06 -41.52 -15.77
C GLU A 1108 5.35 -40.20 -16.07
N GLU A 1109 6.02 -39.29 -16.78
CA GLU A 1109 5.45 -38.06 -17.32
C GLU A 1109 5.80 -37.95 -18.82
N GLU A 1110 4.79 -37.74 -19.66
CA GLU A 1110 5.00 -37.51 -21.09
C GLU A 1110 5.48 -36.08 -21.34
N ILE A 1111 6.56 -35.93 -22.11
CA ILE A 1111 6.96 -34.63 -22.67
C ILE A 1111 6.10 -34.40 -23.92
N LEU A 1112 5.42 -33.25 -23.96
CA LEU A 1112 4.49 -32.82 -25.03
C LEU A 1112 5.11 -31.72 -25.91
#